data_AF-A0A7X2MVD7-F1
#
_entry.id   AF-A0A7X2MVD7-F1
#
_cell.length_a   1.000
_cell.length_b   1.000
_cell.length_c   1.000
_cell.angle_alpha   90.00
_cell.angle_beta   90.00
_cell.angle_gamma   90.00
#
_symmetry.space_group_name_H-M   'P 1'
#
loop_
_entity.id
_entity.type
_entity.pdbx_description
1 polymer ?
#
loop_
_entity_poly.entity_id
_entity_poly.type
_entity_poly.pdbx_seq_one_letter_code
_entity_poly.pdbx_strand_id
1 'polypeptide(L)'
;MINFSNEQIPVQGSSTPQPTPQPVVIPNFSAPFTATPASPQYEKPPIIHETKKIVFIAIALMVLLAVGFTAFAYMKKVWPFTSTPKISESNFFSEILSSVAGIDSSKYTATASLNVVTRESDAKAFTVTVSNVAETRQKYQNDSTRAKNTMYILNALRDFYGTNPNPNDNVKYKKIKSTYPATLAELVLNVKTGKKAAFGIYRDPITTTDPLTNTDYEYSATSGGTNFALSVNFETQNAITTITKKEEKSPEKLSVIGQKITFTKDNSKYSWFYLPSEPPKPFFVQLSEMMRSIPPDVSAQLSAIAQSQWSQGDSADWIFNTDASGSFGDLKYKFNADALKKDKDYYFKINNIPSILSGYIGALKGTWIKIPEASTKKPADTRDYSSYSYSAVSYFAREFPDFEKHYKDYRKYLVTLLKSSAEVADSVKLISFAENPKQEKVDGQNLTRYDLIVKKEAILPFYNALSLKAESDNDLKNLELFVKDTGFKEYLESPEFNEVFDYFTANTKFTIWMDASGYPVLLQEKLRIVPPDTAVGLKDKQIDIIFKLTLSEINQALNVEVPAGARLVDDVAKESKQNEDYTYDPSGAAMIKQKLSSIRAEAEILYNKSSRNTYGYRPFLLGPCKNTASTMFAEANIWKTLGDITGGNPSLATCVATGTADNVQSYAISAPLSGGKAYSWCVDSMGTSKQIVGALKDITCK
;
A
#
# COMPACT_ATOMS: atom_id res chain seq x y z
N MET A 1 19.81 51.97 -7.13
CA MET A 1 19.26 53.34 -7.20
C MET A 1 19.55 53.86 -8.58
N ILE A 2 18.53 54.13 -9.38
CA ILE A 2 18.41 55.21 -10.37
C ILE A 2 17.04 54.97 -11.00
N ASN A 3 16.13 55.91 -10.75
CA ASN A 3 14.88 56.05 -11.46
C ASN A 3 14.64 57.56 -11.66
N PHE A 4 13.76 57.87 -12.62
CA PHE A 4 13.24 59.19 -13.04
C PHE A 4 14.03 59.86 -14.19
N SER A 5 13.55 59.79 -15.45
CA SER A 5 12.43 60.54 -16.09
C SER A 5 12.97 61.82 -16.77
N ASN A 6 12.49 62.34 -17.91
CA ASN A 6 11.14 62.35 -18.48
C ASN A 6 11.13 62.71 -19.99
N GLU A 7 10.12 62.18 -20.69
CA GLU A 7 9.24 62.75 -21.74
C GLU A 7 9.76 63.60 -22.92
N GLN A 8 9.31 63.24 -24.14
CA GLN A 8 8.32 64.02 -24.92
C GLN A 8 7.41 63.13 -25.81
N ILE A 9 6.12 63.47 -25.84
CA ILE A 9 4.95 62.99 -26.64
C ILE A 9 4.52 64.21 -27.51
N PRO A 10 4.00 64.14 -28.77
CA PRO A 10 2.66 63.60 -29.15
C PRO A 10 2.57 63.00 -30.59
N VAL A 11 1.51 62.39 -31.14
CA VAL A 11 0.06 62.67 -31.18
C VAL A 11 -0.74 61.39 -31.56
N GLN A 12 -2.01 61.38 -31.16
CA GLN A 12 -3.12 60.41 -31.27
C GLN A 12 -3.47 59.83 -32.66
N GLY A 13 -4.12 58.66 -32.64
CA GLY A 13 -5.06 58.24 -33.68
C GLY A 13 -5.74 56.87 -33.46
N SER A 14 -7.05 56.89 -33.19
CA SER A 14 -8.06 55.83 -33.37
C SER A 14 -8.25 54.75 -32.28
N SER A 15 -9.33 54.91 -31.52
CA SER A 15 -9.94 53.94 -30.61
C SER A 15 -11.06 53.17 -31.31
N THR A 16 -10.96 51.84 -31.37
CA THR A 16 -12.08 50.94 -31.64
C THR A 16 -12.78 50.54 -30.32
N PRO A 17 -14.12 50.41 -30.31
CA PRO A 17 -14.89 50.22 -29.08
C PRO A 17 -14.77 48.78 -28.55
N GLN A 18 -14.61 48.68 -27.23
CA GLN A 18 -14.62 47.44 -26.47
C GLN A 18 -16.06 46.88 -26.39
N PRO A 19 -16.32 45.60 -26.72
CA PRO A 19 -17.65 45.04 -26.62
C PRO A 19 -18.07 44.85 -25.16
N THR A 20 -19.32 45.23 -24.88
CA THR A 20 -20.01 45.07 -23.60
C THR A 20 -20.18 43.58 -23.28
N PRO A 21 -19.92 43.11 -22.04
CA PRO A 21 -20.16 41.72 -21.68
C PRO A 21 -21.66 41.42 -21.70
N GLN A 22 -22.07 40.38 -22.44
CA GLN A 22 -23.44 39.88 -22.41
C GLN A 22 -23.71 39.08 -21.11
N PRO A 23 -24.93 39.15 -20.55
CA PRO A 23 -25.34 38.33 -19.42
C PRO A 23 -25.32 36.85 -19.79
N VAL A 24 -24.73 36.02 -18.93
CA VAL A 24 -24.74 34.56 -19.07
C VAL A 24 -26.18 34.06 -18.93
N VAL A 25 -26.76 33.60 -20.03
CA VAL A 25 -28.04 32.87 -20.04
C VAL A 25 -27.76 31.44 -19.58
N ILE A 26 -28.24 31.10 -18.38
CA ILE A 26 -28.18 29.73 -17.86
C ILE A 26 -29.29 28.92 -18.55
N PRO A 27 -28.98 27.85 -19.31
CA PRO A 27 -29.99 27.03 -19.95
C PRO A 27 -30.82 26.29 -18.90
N ASN A 28 -32.14 26.42 -19.03
CA ASN A 28 -33.13 25.76 -18.19
C ASN A 28 -33.30 24.29 -18.63
N PHE A 29 -32.54 23.38 -18.03
CA PHE A 29 -32.66 21.93 -18.26
C PHE A 29 -33.87 21.37 -17.49
N SER A 30 -35.01 21.29 -18.17
CA SER A 30 -36.15 20.49 -17.73
C SER A 30 -36.17 19.17 -18.52
N ALA A 31 -35.36 18.21 -18.10
CA ALA A 31 -35.49 16.83 -18.54
C ALA A 31 -36.41 16.07 -17.56
N PRO A 32 -37.34 15.21 -18.04
CA PRO A 32 -38.16 14.39 -17.16
C PRO A 32 -37.29 13.40 -16.37
N PHE A 33 -37.46 13.39 -15.05
CA PHE A 33 -36.85 12.41 -14.15
C PHE A 33 -37.41 11.01 -14.45
N THR A 34 -36.69 10.22 -15.24
CA THR A 34 -36.81 8.76 -15.19
C THR A 34 -36.21 8.27 -13.89
N ALA A 35 -36.98 7.45 -13.16
CA ALA A 35 -36.58 6.87 -11.88
C ALA A 35 -35.18 6.27 -11.95
N THR A 36 -34.33 6.67 -10.99
CA THR A 36 -32.98 6.16 -10.79
C THR A 36 -33.03 4.63 -10.69
N PRO A 37 -32.28 3.86 -11.49
CA PRO A 37 -32.10 2.44 -11.21
C PRO A 37 -31.48 2.31 -9.81
N ALA A 38 -31.96 1.33 -9.05
CA ALA A 38 -31.54 1.06 -7.68
C ALA A 38 -30.02 1.15 -7.55
N SER A 39 -29.53 1.88 -6.53
CA SER A 39 -28.10 2.01 -6.24
C SER A 39 -27.43 0.63 -6.33
N PRO A 40 -26.35 0.48 -7.12
CA PRO A 40 -25.58 -0.75 -7.09
C PRO A 40 -25.14 -0.99 -5.64
N GLN A 41 -25.48 -2.17 -5.12
CA GLN A 41 -25.00 -2.64 -3.83
C GLN A 41 -23.48 -2.44 -3.81
N TYR A 42 -22.98 -1.77 -2.77
CA TYR A 42 -21.56 -1.54 -2.58
C TYR A 42 -20.90 -2.89 -2.26
N GLU A 43 -20.54 -3.66 -3.30
CA GLU A 43 -19.66 -4.81 -3.13
C GLU A 43 -18.29 -4.28 -2.71
N LYS A 44 -17.83 -4.79 -1.57
CA LYS A 44 -16.51 -4.51 -1.01
C LYS A 44 -15.46 -4.71 -2.11
N PRO A 45 -14.57 -3.73 -2.40
CA PRO A 45 -13.63 -3.87 -3.50
C PRO A 45 -12.77 -5.12 -3.29
N PRO A 46 -12.59 -5.97 -4.32
CA PRO A 46 -11.80 -7.18 -4.21
C PRO A 46 -10.35 -6.80 -3.88
N ILE A 47 -9.76 -7.55 -2.95
CA ILE A 47 -8.33 -7.48 -2.67
C ILE A 47 -7.61 -8.18 -3.83
N ILE A 48 -7.19 -7.39 -4.82
CA ILE A 48 -6.45 -7.89 -5.98
C ILE A 48 -4.99 -8.12 -5.56
N HIS A 49 -4.66 -9.38 -5.25
CA HIS A 49 -3.29 -9.87 -5.18
C HIS A 49 -3.00 -10.65 -6.46
N GLU A 50 -2.09 -10.15 -7.30
CA GLU A 50 -0.99 -10.91 -7.93
C GLU A 50 -0.34 -10.20 -9.14
N THR A 51 -0.96 -9.18 -9.75
CA THR A 51 -0.30 -8.38 -10.81
C THR A 51 0.77 -7.41 -10.30
N LYS A 52 0.84 -7.17 -8.98
CA LYS A 52 1.91 -6.36 -8.35
C LYS A 52 3.30 -6.97 -8.48
N LYS A 53 3.42 -8.25 -8.86
CA LYS A 53 4.71 -8.97 -8.87
C LYS A 53 5.54 -8.74 -10.12
N ILE A 54 4.96 -8.57 -11.30
CA ILE A 54 5.71 -8.56 -12.58
C ILE A 54 6.58 -7.29 -12.74
N VAL A 55 6.02 -6.11 -12.47
CA VAL A 55 6.79 -4.84 -12.44
C VAL A 55 7.85 -4.88 -11.33
N PHE A 56 7.48 -5.47 -10.19
CA PHE A 56 8.41 -5.70 -9.10
C PHE A 56 9.51 -6.69 -9.45
N ILE A 57 9.41 -7.57 -10.46
CA ILE A 57 10.49 -8.51 -10.79
C ILE A 57 11.53 -7.88 -11.71
N ALA A 58 11.16 -7.00 -12.65
CA ALA A 58 12.13 -6.21 -13.42
C ALA A 58 12.82 -5.18 -12.51
N ILE A 59 12.04 -4.47 -11.68
CA ILE A 59 12.57 -3.56 -10.66
C ILE A 59 13.35 -4.34 -9.60
N ALA A 60 12.90 -5.52 -9.13
CA ALA A 60 13.65 -6.32 -8.16
C ALA A 60 14.86 -6.99 -8.78
N LEU A 61 14.93 -7.32 -10.06
CA LEU A 61 16.18 -7.75 -10.69
C LEU A 61 17.19 -6.60 -10.75
N MET A 62 16.75 -5.39 -11.10
CA MET A 62 17.62 -4.21 -11.14
C MET A 62 17.97 -3.67 -9.74
N VAL A 63 17.06 -3.76 -8.77
CA VAL A 63 17.26 -3.42 -7.35
C VAL A 63 18.01 -4.55 -6.63
N LEU A 64 17.83 -5.84 -6.96
CA LEU A 64 18.66 -6.94 -6.45
C LEU A 64 20.08 -6.79 -6.99
N LEU A 65 20.26 -6.40 -8.25
CA LEU A 65 21.59 -6.06 -8.74
C LEU A 65 22.12 -4.81 -8.01
N ALA A 66 21.40 -3.68 -7.99
CA ALA A 66 21.84 -2.42 -7.37
C ALA A 66 22.05 -2.45 -5.84
N VAL A 67 21.18 -3.12 -5.08
CA VAL A 67 21.25 -3.30 -3.61
C VAL A 67 22.08 -4.52 -3.24
N GLY A 68 22.15 -5.53 -4.11
CA GLY A 68 23.02 -6.67 -3.93
C GLY A 68 24.51 -6.34 -4.05
N PHE A 69 24.84 -5.31 -4.84
CA PHE A 69 26.22 -4.81 -4.92
C PHE A 69 26.75 -4.32 -3.56
N THR A 70 25.95 -3.64 -2.74
CA THR A 70 26.42 -3.17 -1.42
C THR A 70 26.53 -4.30 -0.38
N ALA A 71 25.66 -5.31 -0.46
CA ALA A 71 25.68 -6.48 0.43
C ALA A 71 26.85 -7.45 0.14
N PHE A 72 27.28 -7.57 -1.13
CA PHE A 72 28.36 -8.45 -1.58
C PHE A 72 29.75 -7.95 -1.19
N ALA A 73 30.00 -6.65 -1.35
CA ALA A 73 31.23 -5.95 -0.93
C ALA A 73 31.61 -6.23 0.53
N TYR A 74 30.61 -6.30 1.42
CA TYR A 74 30.81 -6.55 2.85
C TYR A 74 31.28 -7.98 3.20
N MET A 75 31.15 -8.97 2.31
CA MET A 75 31.25 -10.39 2.72
C MET A 75 32.55 -11.15 2.45
N LYS A 76 33.48 -10.73 1.59
CA LYS A 76 34.56 -11.65 1.20
C LYS A 76 35.95 -11.04 1.09
N LYS A 77 36.79 -11.39 2.07
CA LYS A 77 38.20 -11.79 1.87
C LYS A 77 38.28 -13.07 1.01
N VAL A 78 37.74 -13.09 -0.21
CA VAL A 78 37.95 -14.19 -1.16
C VAL A 78 39.01 -13.75 -2.15
N TRP A 79 40.22 -14.18 -1.84
CA TRP A 79 41.34 -14.20 -2.77
C TRP A 79 41.33 -15.56 -3.51
N PRO A 80 41.82 -15.67 -4.77
CA PRO A 80 42.46 -14.64 -5.59
C PRO A 80 41.67 -14.32 -6.87
N PHE A 81 41.14 -13.11 -6.99
CA PHE A 81 40.85 -12.49 -8.28
C PHE A 81 41.59 -11.15 -8.35
N THR A 82 42.90 -11.21 -8.58
CA THR A 82 43.76 -10.06 -8.85
C THR A 82 44.12 -10.04 -10.32
N SER A 83 43.16 -9.63 -11.15
CA SER A 83 43.43 -9.16 -12.51
C SER A 83 42.36 -8.11 -12.82
N THR A 84 42.76 -7.00 -13.43
CA THR A 84 41.83 -6.01 -13.98
C THR A 84 40.81 -6.76 -14.87
N PRO A 85 39.51 -6.76 -14.51
CA PRO A 85 38.53 -7.58 -15.20
C PRO A 85 38.49 -7.19 -16.68
N LYS A 86 38.70 -8.16 -17.58
CA LYS A 86 38.30 -7.98 -18.98
C LYS A 86 36.81 -8.26 -19.07
N ILE A 87 36.02 -7.23 -18.82
CA ILE A 87 34.56 -7.30 -18.90
C ILE A 87 34.16 -7.55 -20.35
N SER A 88 33.41 -8.62 -20.56
CA SER A 88 32.82 -8.99 -21.84
C SER A 88 31.35 -9.37 -21.65
N GLU A 89 30.59 -9.50 -22.73
CA GLU A 89 29.19 -9.95 -22.65
C GLU A 89 29.04 -11.34 -22.01
N SER A 90 30.05 -12.21 -22.10
CA SER A 90 29.99 -13.60 -21.61
C SER A 90 30.30 -13.80 -20.13
N ASN A 91 30.84 -12.78 -19.46
CA ASN A 91 31.22 -12.83 -18.04
C ASN A 91 30.81 -11.56 -17.28
N PHE A 92 29.90 -10.77 -17.86
CA PHE A 92 29.59 -9.42 -17.40
C PHE A 92 29.19 -9.37 -15.93
N PHE A 93 28.21 -10.19 -15.53
CA PHE A 93 27.67 -10.14 -14.19
C PHE A 93 28.66 -10.69 -13.16
N SER A 94 29.35 -11.78 -13.49
CA SER A 94 30.33 -12.40 -12.60
C SER A 94 31.54 -11.49 -12.37
N GLU A 95 32.04 -10.80 -13.40
CA GLU A 95 33.16 -9.86 -13.26
C GLU A 95 32.77 -8.61 -12.47
N ILE A 96 31.59 -8.03 -12.70
CA ILE A 96 31.15 -6.88 -11.89
C ILE A 96 30.99 -7.30 -10.43
N LEU A 97 30.37 -8.47 -10.19
CA LEU A 97 30.23 -8.99 -8.84
C LEU A 97 31.60 -9.19 -8.19
N SER A 98 32.56 -9.77 -8.92
CA SER A 98 33.95 -9.94 -8.49
C SER A 98 34.62 -8.59 -8.15
N SER A 99 34.50 -7.58 -9.01
CA SER A 99 35.01 -6.23 -8.75
C SER A 99 34.43 -5.64 -7.46
N VAL A 100 33.12 -5.77 -7.26
CA VAL A 100 32.44 -5.20 -6.08
C VAL A 100 32.85 -5.90 -4.78
N ALA A 101 33.27 -7.17 -4.82
CA ALA A 101 33.85 -7.84 -3.65
C ALA A 101 35.14 -7.17 -3.14
N GLY A 102 35.84 -6.40 -3.97
CA GLY A 102 37.05 -5.65 -3.58
C GLY A 102 36.76 -4.34 -2.83
N ILE A 103 35.50 -4.00 -2.57
CA ILE A 103 35.09 -2.76 -1.89
C ILE A 103 34.94 -3.01 -0.39
N ASP A 104 35.91 -2.58 0.42
CA ASP A 104 35.88 -2.63 1.89
C ASP A 104 35.12 -1.45 2.51
N SER A 105 35.06 -0.32 1.81
CA SER A 105 34.26 0.86 2.20
C SER A 105 33.85 1.63 0.96
N SER A 106 32.70 2.29 1.01
CA SER A 106 32.30 3.24 -0.03
C SER A 106 31.20 4.16 0.47
N LYS A 107 31.09 5.31 -0.18
CA LYS A 107 29.92 6.18 -0.12
C LYS A 107 29.03 5.89 -1.31
N TYR A 108 27.82 5.44 -1.03
CA TYR A 108 26.80 5.15 -2.03
C TYR A 108 25.73 6.24 -2.03
N THR A 109 25.41 6.75 -3.22
CA THR A 109 24.34 7.72 -3.45
C THR A 109 23.35 7.12 -4.43
N ALA A 110 22.17 6.75 -3.95
CA ALA A 110 21.06 6.29 -4.77
C ALA A 110 20.08 7.46 -4.97
N THR A 111 19.79 7.84 -6.21
CA THR A 111 18.73 8.79 -6.53
C THR A 111 17.67 8.15 -7.42
N ALA A 112 16.43 8.55 -7.21
CA ALA A 112 15.31 8.23 -8.08
C ALA A 112 14.60 9.54 -8.41
N SER A 113 14.21 9.72 -9.67
CA SER A 113 13.38 10.84 -10.07
C SER A 113 12.28 10.39 -11.01
N LEU A 114 11.15 11.08 -10.95
CA LEU A 114 10.01 10.92 -11.84
C LEU A 114 9.58 12.32 -12.25
N ASN A 115 9.49 12.59 -13.55
CA ASN A 115 9.07 13.88 -14.08
C ASN A 115 8.10 13.70 -15.24
N VAL A 116 6.97 14.41 -15.20
CA VAL A 116 6.08 14.55 -16.35
C VAL A 116 6.63 15.67 -17.23
N VAL A 117 7.07 15.33 -18.44
CA VAL A 117 7.70 16.26 -19.39
C VAL A 117 6.95 16.25 -20.72
N THR A 118 7.26 17.21 -21.59
CA THR A 118 6.75 17.22 -22.97
C THR A 118 7.20 15.96 -23.71
N ARG A 119 6.30 15.36 -24.48
CA ARG A 119 6.59 14.17 -25.27
C ARG A 119 7.65 14.49 -26.33
N GLU A 120 8.70 13.68 -26.38
CA GLU A 120 9.74 13.75 -27.40
C GLU A 120 9.18 13.33 -28.78
N SER A 121 9.76 13.83 -29.88
CA SER A 121 9.22 13.60 -31.22
C SER A 121 9.28 12.13 -31.68
N ASP A 122 10.19 11.34 -31.13
CA ASP A 122 10.34 9.90 -31.41
C ASP A 122 9.52 9.01 -30.45
N ALA A 123 8.91 9.59 -29.42
CA ALA A 123 8.22 8.86 -28.37
C ALA A 123 6.89 8.27 -28.88
N LYS A 124 6.77 6.94 -28.79
CA LYS A 124 5.56 6.19 -29.19
C LYS A 124 4.78 5.77 -27.96
N ALA A 125 3.49 6.14 -27.93
CA ALA A 125 2.59 5.72 -26.86
C ALA A 125 2.42 4.19 -26.83
N PHE A 126 2.29 3.61 -25.64
CA PHE A 126 1.89 2.21 -25.54
C PHE A 126 0.44 2.04 -26.00
N THR A 127 0.16 0.89 -26.62
CA THR A 127 -1.20 0.57 -27.08
C THR A 127 -1.93 -0.20 -26.00
N VAL A 128 -3.16 0.20 -25.70
CA VAL A 128 -4.02 -0.50 -24.75
C VAL A 128 -4.93 -1.45 -25.52
N THR A 129 -4.53 -2.70 -25.64
CA THR A 129 -5.40 -3.74 -26.16
C THR A 129 -6.21 -4.32 -25.00
N VAL A 130 -7.51 -4.07 -24.97
CA VAL A 130 -8.39 -4.72 -24.00
C VAL A 130 -8.66 -6.14 -24.48
N SER A 131 -7.77 -7.08 -24.18
CA SER A 131 -7.97 -8.51 -24.49
C SER A 131 -8.91 -9.17 -23.48
N ASN A 132 -10.06 -8.56 -23.21
CA ASN A 132 -11.15 -9.25 -22.52
C ASN A 132 -12.06 -9.86 -23.57
N VAL A 133 -11.56 -10.91 -24.24
CA VAL A 133 -12.42 -11.75 -25.07
C VAL A 133 -13.54 -12.23 -24.15
N ALA A 134 -14.80 -11.98 -24.51
CA ALA A 134 -15.96 -12.28 -23.67
C ALA A 134 -15.93 -13.74 -23.16
N GLU A 135 -15.37 -14.64 -23.97
CA GLU A 135 -15.10 -16.04 -23.62
C GLU A 135 -14.19 -16.21 -22.39
N THR A 136 -13.05 -15.50 -22.32
CA THR A 136 -12.14 -15.58 -21.16
C THR A 136 -12.82 -15.07 -19.91
N ARG A 137 -13.56 -13.97 -20.00
CA ARG A 137 -14.34 -13.46 -18.86
C ARG A 137 -15.38 -14.48 -18.39
N GLN A 138 -16.08 -15.13 -19.32
CA GLN A 138 -17.05 -16.16 -18.98
C GLN A 138 -16.39 -17.34 -18.22
N LYS A 139 -15.20 -17.78 -18.65
CA LYS A 139 -14.43 -18.83 -17.92
C LYS A 139 -14.13 -18.43 -16.48
N TYR A 140 -13.71 -17.18 -16.23
CA TYR A 140 -13.47 -16.66 -14.87
C TYR A 140 -14.76 -16.57 -14.04
N GLN A 141 -15.87 -16.15 -14.63
CA GLN A 141 -17.17 -16.10 -13.96
C GLN A 141 -17.66 -17.51 -13.58
N ASN A 142 -17.49 -18.48 -14.48
CA ASN A 142 -17.80 -19.89 -14.24
C ASN A 142 -16.94 -20.44 -13.10
N ASP A 143 -15.62 -20.22 -13.12
CA ASP A 143 -14.70 -20.69 -12.08
C ASP A 143 -14.93 -20.03 -10.72
N SER A 144 -15.25 -18.73 -10.70
CA SER A 144 -15.65 -18.02 -9.48
C SER A 144 -16.92 -18.64 -8.88
N THR A 145 -17.90 -18.95 -9.72
CA THR A 145 -19.13 -19.65 -9.31
C THR A 145 -18.84 -21.07 -8.82
N ARG A 146 -18.01 -21.85 -9.52
CA ARG A 146 -17.57 -23.18 -9.09
C ARG A 146 -16.88 -23.15 -7.75
N ALA A 147 -15.98 -22.19 -7.53
CA ALA A 147 -15.28 -22.03 -6.25
C ALA A 147 -16.26 -21.72 -5.12
N LYS A 148 -17.21 -20.81 -5.35
CA LYS A 148 -18.27 -20.48 -4.38
C LYS A 148 -19.13 -21.73 -4.06
N ASN A 149 -19.59 -22.46 -5.07
CA ASN A 149 -20.40 -23.67 -4.89
C ASN A 149 -19.62 -24.76 -4.13
N THR A 150 -18.38 -25.01 -4.54
CA THR A 150 -17.49 -25.99 -3.91
C THR A 150 -17.27 -25.67 -2.44
N MET A 151 -16.96 -24.41 -2.10
CA MET A 151 -16.78 -23.97 -0.71
C MET A 151 -18.03 -24.22 0.13
N TYR A 152 -19.24 -23.96 -0.39
CA TYR A 152 -20.47 -24.24 0.35
C TYR A 152 -20.73 -25.74 0.53
N ILE A 153 -20.48 -26.55 -0.50
CA ILE A 153 -20.60 -28.01 -0.40
C ILE A 153 -19.63 -28.57 0.64
N LEU A 154 -18.36 -28.15 0.60
CA LEU A 154 -17.33 -28.61 1.54
C LEU A 154 -17.63 -28.18 2.98
N ASN A 155 -18.08 -26.94 3.19
CA ASN A 155 -18.51 -26.48 4.51
C ASN A 155 -19.70 -27.29 5.03
N ALA A 156 -20.68 -27.60 4.18
CA ALA A 156 -21.83 -28.42 4.56
C ALA A 156 -21.43 -29.87 4.89
N LEU A 157 -20.52 -30.47 4.12
CA LEU A 157 -19.96 -31.80 4.40
C LEU A 157 -19.20 -31.82 5.73
N ARG A 158 -18.41 -30.77 6.02
CA ARG A 158 -17.69 -30.60 7.29
C ARG A 158 -18.66 -30.52 8.48
N ASP A 159 -19.71 -29.71 8.35
CA ASP A 159 -20.73 -29.53 9.38
C ASP A 159 -21.51 -30.83 9.64
N PHE A 160 -21.72 -31.65 8.60
CA PHE A 160 -22.36 -32.95 8.70
C PHE A 160 -21.54 -33.94 9.55
N TYR A 161 -20.21 -33.93 9.40
CA TYR A 161 -19.30 -34.84 10.09
C TYR A 161 -18.78 -34.34 11.45
N GLY A 162 -19.03 -33.06 11.80
CA GLY A 162 -18.83 -32.52 13.14
C GLY A 162 -17.39 -32.12 13.50
N THR A 163 -16.52 -31.81 12.54
CA THR A 163 -15.15 -31.37 12.81
C THR A 163 -15.09 -29.85 13.04
N ASN A 164 -14.77 -29.42 14.27
CA ASN A 164 -14.57 -28.01 14.63
C ASN A 164 -13.28 -27.47 13.98
N PRO A 165 -13.33 -26.38 13.17
CA PRO A 165 -12.13 -25.78 12.60
C PRO A 165 -11.42 -24.77 13.53
N ASN A 166 -12.04 -24.35 14.65
CA ASN A 166 -11.43 -23.35 15.52
C ASN A 166 -10.91 -24.00 16.81
N PRO A 167 -9.58 -24.16 16.99
CA PRO A 167 -9.00 -24.71 18.21
C PRO A 167 -9.29 -23.85 19.46
N ASN A 168 -9.75 -22.60 19.28
CA ASN A 168 -10.06 -21.68 20.37
C ASN A 168 -11.55 -21.67 20.78
N ASP A 169 -12.44 -22.35 20.04
CA ASP A 169 -13.84 -22.47 20.42
C ASP A 169 -14.08 -23.75 21.23
N ASN A 170 -14.36 -23.59 22.52
CA ASN A 170 -14.76 -24.68 23.43
C ASN A 170 -16.17 -25.24 23.17
N VAL A 171 -16.77 -24.93 22.01
CA VAL A 171 -18.09 -25.40 21.62
C VAL A 171 -17.97 -26.81 21.02
N LYS A 172 -18.31 -27.83 21.81
CA LYS A 172 -18.43 -29.22 21.33
C LYS A 172 -19.59 -29.33 20.33
N TYR A 173 -19.30 -29.27 19.04
CA TYR A 173 -20.30 -29.57 18.01
C TYR A 173 -20.69 -31.05 18.09
N LYS A 174 -21.98 -31.33 18.31
CA LYS A 174 -22.52 -32.70 18.31
C LYS A 174 -22.48 -33.25 16.88
N LYS A 175 -21.73 -34.34 16.67
CA LYS A 175 -21.66 -35.08 15.39
C LYS A 175 -23.09 -35.44 14.94
N ILE A 176 -23.47 -35.01 13.72
CA ILE A 176 -24.87 -35.15 13.25
C ILE A 176 -25.10 -36.57 12.71
N LYS A 177 -24.16 -37.14 11.95
CA LYS A 177 -24.15 -38.55 11.52
C LYS A 177 -22.72 -39.12 11.49
N SER A 178 -22.59 -40.44 11.54
CA SER A 178 -21.30 -41.15 11.45
C SER A 178 -20.80 -41.36 10.02
N THR A 179 -21.66 -41.16 9.01
CA THR A 179 -21.37 -41.36 7.59
C THR A 179 -21.74 -40.12 6.77
N TYR A 180 -21.00 -39.83 5.69
CA TYR A 180 -21.32 -38.81 4.69
C TYR A 180 -22.56 -39.21 3.86
N PRO A 181 -23.33 -38.24 3.31
CA PRO A 181 -24.50 -38.53 2.49
C PRO A 181 -24.09 -39.25 1.20
N ALA A 182 -24.99 -40.07 0.65
CA ALA A 182 -24.71 -40.84 -0.57
C ALA A 182 -24.67 -39.95 -1.81
N THR A 183 -25.42 -38.84 -1.81
CA THR A 183 -25.51 -37.88 -2.93
C THR A 183 -25.50 -36.43 -2.44
N LEU A 184 -25.19 -35.48 -3.34
CA LEU A 184 -25.28 -34.05 -3.04
C LEU A 184 -26.74 -33.59 -2.81
N ALA A 185 -27.71 -34.20 -3.48
CA ALA A 185 -29.13 -33.94 -3.23
C ALA A 185 -29.53 -34.28 -1.78
N GLU A 186 -29.00 -35.40 -1.24
CA GLU A 186 -29.22 -35.77 0.16
C GLU A 186 -28.55 -34.77 1.11
N LEU A 187 -27.35 -34.27 0.78
CA LEU A 187 -26.68 -33.21 1.54
C LEU A 187 -27.56 -31.95 1.63
N VAL A 188 -28.07 -31.47 0.49
CA VAL A 188 -28.93 -30.27 0.43
C VAL A 188 -30.23 -30.47 1.21
N LEU A 189 -30.87 -31.63 1.10
CA LEU A 189 -32.08 -31.96 1.84
C LEU A 189 -31.81 -31.98 3.36
N ASN A 190 -30.71 -32.60 3.80
CA ASN A 190 -30.32 -32.67 5.20
C ASN A 190 -30.01 -31.28 5.79
N VAL A 191 -29.38 -30.38 5.02
CA VAL A 191 -29.14 -29.00 5.44
C VAL A 191 -30.45 -28.22 5.57
N LYS A 192 -31.38 -28.37 4.62
CA LYS A 192 -32.69 -27.70 4.64
C LYS A 192 -33.60 -28.18 5.78
N THR A 193 -33.55 -29.47 6.10
CA THR A 193 -34.45 -30.11 7.09
C THR A 193 -33.86 -30.22 8.50
N GLY A 194 -32.54 -30.06 8.65
CA GLY A 194 -31.85 -30.13 9.93
C GLY A 194 -32.13 -28.93 10.83
N LYS A 195 -32.19 -29.15 12.17
CA LYS A 195 -32.38 -28.12 13.21
C LYS A 195 -31.26 -27.04 13.30
N LYS A 196 -30.39 -26.91 12.29
CA LYS A 196 -29.28 -25.95 12.21
C LYS A 196 -29.46 -24.84 11.16
N ALA A 197 -30.68 -24.64 10.66
CA ALA A 197 -31.08 -23.31 10.15
C ALA A 197 -30.87 -22.18 11.19
N ALA A 198 -30.66 -22.53 12.47
CA ALA A 198 -30.53 -21.64 13.62
C ALA A 198 -29.17 -20.91 13.80
N PHE A 199 -28.14 -21.14 12.97
CA PHE A 199 -26.84 -20.44 13.11
C PHE A 199 -26.51 -19.42 12.02
N GLY A 200 -27.39 -19.18 11.04
CA GLY A 200 -27.23 -18.06 10.10
C GLY A 200 -25.97 -18.07 9.21
N ILE A 201 -25.24 -19.19 9.14
CA ILE A 201 -23.92 -19.27 8.47
C ILE A 201 -24.06 -19.32 6.94
N TYR A 202 -25.18 -19.83 6.42
CA TYR A 202 -25.46 -19.88 4.99
C TYR A 202 -26.58 -18.90 4.63
N ARG A 203 -26.22 -17.66 4.27
CA ARG A 203 -27.18 -16.70 3.68
C ARG A 203 -27.59 -17.10 2.26
N ASP A 204 -26.75 -17.86 1.57
CA ASP A 204 -26.95 -18.28 0.18
C ASP A 204 -27.31 -19.79 0.10
N PRO A 205 -28.17 -20.20 -0.85
CA PRO A 205 -28.51 -21.60 -1.07
C PRO A 205 -27.29 -22.41 -1.57
N ILE A 206 -27.11 -23.62 -1.03
CA ILE A 206 -26.12 -24.58 -1.55
C ILE A 206 -26.55 -24.99 -2.97
N THR A 207 -25.71 -24.68 -3.95
CA THR A 207 -25.89 -25.07 -5.35
C THR A 207 -24.93 -26.20 -5.66
N THR A 208 -25.46 -27.31 -6.20
CA THR A 208 -24.69 -28.54 -6.47
C THR A 208 -24.37 -28.73 -7.93
N THR A 209 -24.84 -27.84 -8.79
CA THR A 209 -24.66 -27.90 -10.24
C THR A 209 -23.51 -27.03 -10.72
N ASP A 210 -22.86 -27.49 -11.78
CA ASP A 210 -21.87 -26.75 -12.54
C ASP A 210 -22.57 -25.66 -13.39
N PRO A 211 -22.09 -24.41 -13.37
CA PRO A 211 -22.73 -23.30 -14.09
C PRO A 211 -22.65 -23.42 -15.63
N LEU A 212 -21.71 -24.20 -16.16
CA LEU A 212 -21.55 -24.40 -17.60
C LEU A 212 -22.38 -25.58 -18.10
N THR A 213 -22.30 -26.73 -17.42
CA THR A 213 -22.96 -27.97 -17.89
C THR A 213 -24.38 -28.13 -17.35
N ASN A 214 -24.74 -27.40 -16.28
CA ASN A 214 -25.98 -27.57 -15.51
C ASN A 214 -26.19 -28.99 -14.93
N THR A 215 -25.11 -29.76 -14.82
CA THR A 215 -25.11 -31.09 -14.17
C THR A 215 -24.54 -30.99 -12.76
N ASP A 216 -24.94 -31.90 -11.87
CA ASP A 216 -24.35 -31.97 -10.52
C ASP A 216 -22.83 -32.19 -10.59
N TYR A 217 -22.09 -31.59 -9.65
CA TYR A 217 -20.68 -31.90 -9.45
C TYR A 217 -20.50 -33.39 -9.12
N GLU A 218 -19.40 -33.97 -9.59
CA GLU A 218 -19.10 -35.37 -9.33
C GLU A 218 -18.84 -35.60 -7.85
N TYR A 219 -19.67 -36.43 -7.22
CA TYR A 219 -19.59 -36.70 -5.80
C TYR A 219 -19.85 -38.17 -5.49
N SER A 220 -19.07 -38.73 -4.55
CA SER A 220 -19.37 -40.04 -3.96
C SER A 220 -18.91 -40.08 -2.50
N ALA A 221 -19.69 -40.78 -1.66
CA ALA A 221 -19.23 -41.22 -0.35
C ALA A 221 -18.22 -42.36 -0.54
N THR A 222 -17.05 -42.25 0.09
CA THR A 222 -15.96 -43.22 -0.03
C THR A 222 -15.65 -43.85 1.33
N SER A 223 -14.85 -44.92 1.34
CA SER A 223 -14.44 -45.62 2.57
C SER A 223 -15.62 -45.99 3.48
N GLY A 224 -16.68 -46.57 2.90
CA GLY A 224 -17.88 -46.95 3.64
C GLY A 224 -18.64 -45.76 4.26
N GLY A 225 -18.51 -44.56 3.68
CA GLY A 225 -19.15 -43.33 4.15
C GLY A 225 -18.34 -42.57 5.20
N THR A 226 -17.12 -42.99 5.54
CA THR A 226 -16.25 -42.27 6.48
C THR A 226 -15.39 -41.19 5.83
N ASN A 227 -15.38 -41.15 4.49
CA ASN A 227 -14.74 -40.16 3.64
C ASN A 227 -15.67 -39.80 2.45
N PHE A 228 -15.26 -38.83 1.64
CA PHE A 228 -15.93 -38.46 0.39
C PHE A 228 -14.91 -38.13 -0.70
N ALA A 229 -15.38 -38.11 -1.94
CA ALA A 229 -14.67 -37.54 -3.08
C ALA A 229 -15.61 -36.57 -3.81
N LEU A 230 -15.27 -35.28 -3.82
CA LEU A 230 -15.96 -34.23 -4.58
C LEU A 230 -15.01 -33.73 -5.67
N SER A 231 -15.37 -33.91 -6.94
CA SER A 231 -14.54 -33.46 -8.06
C SER A 231 -15.19 -32.32 -8.83
N VAL A 232 -14.38 -31.31 -9.14
CA VAL A 232 -14.80 -30.07 -9.81
C VAL A 232 -13.85 -29.78 -10.95
N ASN A 233 -14.40 -29.52 -12.14
CA ASN A 233 -13.65 -29.17 -13.33
C ASN A 233 -13.64 -27.65 -13.48
N PHE A 234 -12.49 -27.02 -13.26
CA PHE A 234 -12.31 -25.59 -13.53
C PHE A 234 -11.97 -25.38 -15.01
N GLU A 235 -12.10 -24.15 -15.52
CA GLU A 235 -11.81 -23.79 -16.91
C GLU A 235 -10.48 -23.06 -17.07
N THR A 236 -9.97 -22.43 -16.00
CA THR A 236 -8.76 -21.61 -16.02
C THR A 236 -7.62 -22.25 -15.24
N GLN A 237 -6.39 -22.13 -15.78
CA GLN A 237 -5.18 -22.56 -15.08
C GLN A 237 -4.97 -21.75 -13.77
N ASN A 238 -5.37 -20.47 -13.78
CA ASN A 238 -5.35 -19.61 -12.60
C ASN A 238 -6.17 -20.18 -11.43
N ALA A 239 -7.33 -20.79 -11.71
CA ALA A 239 -8.12 -21.47 -10.69
C ALA A 239 -7.34 -22.63 -10.05
N ILE A 240 -6.70 -23.46 -10.87
CA ILE A 240 -5.90 -24.60 -10.41
C ILE A 240 -4.77 -24.12 -9.51
N THR A 241 -3.94 -23.19 -9.99
CA THR A 241 -2.80 -22.66 -9.25
C THR A 241 -3.22 -21.98 -7.94
N THR A 242 -4.32 -21.23 -7.93
CA THR A 242 -4.81 -20.55 -6.72
C THR A 242 -5.26 -21.54 -5.65
N ILE A 243 -5.95 -22.61 -6.06
CA ILE A 243 -6.48 -23.63 -5.15
C ILE A 243 -5.34 -24.50 -4.60
N THR A 244 -4.42 -24.94 -5.45
CA THR A 244 -3.31 -25.81 -5.04
C THR A 244 -2.32 -25.11 -4.11
N LYS A 245 -1.97 -23.84 -4.38
CA LYS A 245 -1.05 -23.05 -3.56
C LYS A 245 -1.51 -22.88 -2.10
N LYS A 246 -2.83 -22.79 -1.87
CA LYS A 246 -3.38 -22.73 -0.51
C LYS A 246 -3.26 -24.07 0.24
N GLU A 247 -3.28 -25.17 -0.49
CA GLU A 247 -3.27 -26.53 0.04
C GLU A 247 -1.87 -27.15 0.11
N GLU A 248 -0.81 -26.47 -0.35
CA GLU A 248 0.59 -26.87 -0.09
C GLU A 248 0.91 -26.95 1.42
N LYS A 249 0.11 -26.28 2.25
CA LYS A 249 0.21 -26.32 3.71
C LYS A 249 -0.58 -27.48 4.34
N SER A 250 -1.35 -28.24 3.56
CA SER A 250 -2.05 -29.45 4.02
C SER A 250 -1.09 -30.64 4.04
N PRO A 251 -1.12 -31.48 5.09
CA PRO A 251 -0.33 -32.72 5.13
C PRO A 251 -0.75 -33.73 4.05
N GLU A 252 -1.99 -33.63 3.54
CA GLU A 252 -2.47 -34.41 2.40
C GLU A 252 -2.64 -33.52 1.16
N LYS A 253 -1.97 -33.89 0.08
CA LYS A 253 -2.00 -33.15 -1.19
C LYS A 253 -3.36 -33.29 -1.87
N LEU A 254 -3.85 -32.20 -2.47
CA LEU A 254 -4.98 -32.25 -3.40
C LEU A 254 -4.66 -33.14 -4.59
N SER A 255 -5.65 -33.91 -5.05
CA SER A 255 -5.56 -34.61 -6.33
C SER A 255 -5.95 -33.67 -7.46
N VAL A 256 -5.05 -33.47 -8.42
CA VAL A 256 -5.24 -32.59 -9.58
C VAL A 256 -4.91 -33.36 -10.85
N ILE A 257 -5.90 -33.50 -11.75
CA ILE A 257 -5.74 -34.15 -13.05
C ILE A 257 -6.23 -33.18 -14.12
N GLY A 258 -5.30 -32.55 -14.84
CA GLY A 258 -5.64 -31.44 -15.75
C GLY A 258 -6.31 -30.31 -14.98
N GLN A 259 -7.52 -29.92 -15.38
CA GLN A 259 -8.31 -28.88 -14.70
C GLN A 259 -9.30 -29.43 -13.65
N LYS A 260 -9.23 -30.74 -13.37
CA LYS A 260 -10.08 -31.41 -12.38
C LYS A 260 -9.39 -31.45 -11.03
N ILE A 261 -10.05 -30.93 -10.00
CA ILE A 261 -9.60 -31.01 -8.61
C ILE A 261 -10.55 -31.91 -7.83
N THR A 262 -9.99 -32.87 -7.09
CA THR A 262 -10.78 -33.74 -6.20
C THR A 262 -10.47 -33.45 -4.72
N PHE A 263 -11.51 -33.04 -4.01
CA PHE A 263 -11.51 -32.81 -2.57
C PHE A 263 -11.96 -34.05 -1.81
N THR A 264 -11.31 -34.31 -0.69
CA THR A 264 -11.61 -35.36 0.27
C THR A 264 -11.77 -34.74 1.65
N LYS A 265 -12.17 -35.54 2.64
CA LYS A 265 -12.29 -35.08 4.03
C LYS A 265 -11.01 -34.46 4.58
N ASP A 266 -9.86 -35.00 4.23
CA ASP A 266 -8.61 -34.63 4.89
C ASP A 266 -7.93 -33.42 4.26
N ASN A 267 -8.06 -33.23 2.94
CA ASN A 267 -7.59 -32.03 2.24
C ASN A 267 -8.63 -30.90 2.19
N SER A 268 -9.92 -31.15 2.47
CA SER A 268 -10.93 -30.09 2.51
C SER A 268 -10.90 -29.21 3.76
N LYS A 269 -10.01 -29.49 4.72
CA LYS A 269 -9.89 -28.72 5.96
C LYS A 269 -9.41 -27.27 5.74
N TYR A 270 -8.68 -27.01 4.64
CA TYR A 270 -8.15 -25.68 4.30
C TYR A 270 -8.84 -25.03 3.08
N SER A 271 -9.99 -25.57 2.68
CA SER A 271 -10.74 -25.26 1.44
C SER A 271 -11.41 -23.87 1.37
N TRP A 272 -10.95 -22.89 2.16
CA TRP A 272 -11.41 -21.52 2.01
C TRP A 272 -10.63 -20.80 0.91
N PHE A 273 -11.16 -20.86 -0.30
CA PHE A 273 -10.60 -20.20 -1.47
C PHE A 273 -11.62 -19.29 -2.17
N TYR A 274 -11.11 -18.21 -2.75
CA TYR A 274 -11.84 -17.23 -3.53
C TYR A 274 -11.15 -17.13 -4.87
N LEU A 275 -11.93 -17.17 -5.95
CA LEU A 275 -11.44 -16.93 -7.30
C LEU A 275 -12.10 -15.65 -7.84
N PRO A 276 -11.33 -14.74 -8.43
CA PRO A 276 -11.88 -13.54 -9.05
C PRO A 276 -12.81 -13.91 -10.21
N SER A 277 -13.89 -13.16 -10.39
CA SER A 277 -14.84 -13.32 -11.50
C SER A 277 -14.40 -12.62 -12.79
N GLU A 278 -13.36 -11.80 -12.72
CA GLU A 278 -12.76 -11.12 -13.87
C GLU A 278 -11.32 -11.59 -14.07
N PRO A 279 -10.85 -11.70 -15.32
CA PRO A 279 -9.44 -11.96 -15.59
C PRO A 279 -8.57 -10.83 -15.04
N PRO A 280 -7.30 -11.11 -14.69
CA PRO A 280 -6.35 -10.07 -14.36
C PRO A 280 -6.25 -9.09 -15.53
N LYS A 281 -6.30 -7.79 -15.24
CA LYS A 281 -6.18 -6.77 -16.28
C LYS A 281 -4.80 -6.87 -16.94
N PRO A 282 -4.69 -6.78 -18.28
CA PRO A 282 -3.39 -6.69 -18.93
C PRO A 282 -2.56 -5.53 -18.38
N PHE A 283 -1.23 -5.65 -18.43
CA PHE A 283 -0.27 -4.70 -17.89
C PHE A 283 -0.52 -3.28 -18.38
N PHE A 284 -0.65 -3.08 -19.70
CA PHE A 284 -0.87 -1.75 -20.28
C PHE A 284 -2.24 -1.16 -19.94
N VAL A 285 -3.26 -1.99 -19.66
CA VAL A 285 -4.54 -1.51 -19.15
C VAL A 285 -4.34 -0.93 -17.74
N GLN A 286 -3.69 -1.68 -16.84
CA GLN A 286 -3.39 -1.21 -15.49
C GLN A 286 -2.51 0.05 -15.49
N LEU A 287 -1.47 0.07 -16.35
CA LEU A 287 -0.60 1.22 -16.50
C LEU A 287 -1.41 2.43 -16.99
N SER A 288 -2.25 2.28 -18.01
CA SER A 288 -3.11 3.37 -18.52
C SER A 288 -4.05 3.92 -17.45
N GLU A 289 -4.64 3.07 -16.62
CA GLU A 289 -5.51 3.50 -15.53
C GLU A 289 -4.73 4.31 -14.49
N MET A 290 -3.51 3.86 -14.14
CA MET A 290 -2.62 4.60 -13.25
C MET A 290 -2.24 5.97 -13.85
N MET A 291 -1.87 6.01 -15.14
CA MET A 291 -1.47 7.25 -15.82
C MET A 291 -2.59 8.30 -15.84
N ARG A 292 -3.86 7.89 -15.95
CA ARG A 292 -5.01 8.81 -15.92
C ARG A 292 -5.15 9.55 -14.58
N SER A 293 -4.56 9.03 -13.50
CA SER A 293 -4.60 9.65 -12.17
C SER A 293 -3.43 10.59 -11.89
N ILE A 294 -2.42 10.65 -12.76
CA ILE A 294 -1.20 11.45 -12.56
C ILE A 294 -1.42 12.88 -13.09
N PRO A 295 -1.26 13.93 -12.26
CA PRO A 295 -1.28 15.31 -12.73
C PRO A 295 -0.22 15.63 -13.82
N PRO A 296 -0.50 16.58 -14.73
CA PRO A 296 0.39 16.91 -15.86
C PRO A 296 1.73 17.56 -15.50
N ASP A 297 1.92 17.91 -14.23
CA ASP A 297 3.02 18.66 -13.65
C ASP A 297 3.66 17.94 -12.45
N VAL A 298 3.45 16.62 -12.35
CA VAL A 298 4.10 15.80 -11.33
C VAL A 298 5.61 15.82 -11.52
N SER A 299 6.30 16.11 -10.43
CA SER A 299 7.73 15.87 -10.28
C SER A 299 7.98 15.23 -8.91
N ALA A 300 8.87 14.24 -8.86
CA ALA A 300 9.30 13.62 -7.62
C ALA A 300 10.78 13.31 -7.72
N GLN A 301 11.50 13.54 -6.63
CA GLN A 301 12.89 13.21 -6.47
C GLN A 301 13.09 12.59 -5.10
N LEU A 302 13.89 11.54 -5.06
CA LEU A 302 14.37 10.86 -3.86
C LEU A 302 15.89 10.74 -3.99
N SER A 303 16.61 11.02 -2.91
CA SER A 303 18.02 10.64 -2.77
C SER A 303 18.24 9.97 -1.42
N ALA A 304 19.01 8.90 -1.42
CA ALA A 304 19.55 8.27 -0.24
C ALA A 304 21.07 8.22 -0.38
N ILE A 305 21.78 8.77 0.58
CA ILE A 305 23.22 8.72 0.67
C ILE A 305 23.55 7.90 1.89
N ALA A 306 24.42 6.92 1.77
CA ALA A 306 25.02 6.35 2.95
C ALA A 306 26.48 5.95 2.73
N GLN A 307 27.16 5.81 3.85
CA GLN A 307 28.58 5.50 3.90
C GLN A 307 28.80 4.54 5.06
N SER A 308 29.55 3.48 4.80
CA SER A 308 29.78 2.41 5.77
C SER A 308 31.13 1.77 5.54
N GLN A 309 31.79 1.40 6.64
CA GLN A 309 33.03 0.64 6.61
C GLN A 309 32.74 -0.82 6.92
N TRP A 310 32.83 -1.64 5.88
CA TRP A 310 32.38 -3.03 5.91
C TRP A 310 33.43 -3.98 6.54
N SER A 311 34.69 -3.56 6.62
CA SER A 311 35.77 -4.37 7.22
C SER A 311 35.66 -4.55 8.75
N GLN A 312 34.79 -3.80 9.45
CA GLN A 312 34.68 -3.81 10.91
C GLN A 312 33.58 -4.72 11.51
N GLY A 313 32.88 -5.51 10.69
CA GLY A 313 31.92 -6.51 11.18
C GLY A 313 30.70 -5.90 11.91
N ASP A 314 30.28 -6.52 13.02
CA ASP A 314 29.01 -6.22 13.73
C ASP A 314 28.90 -4.82 14.35
N SER A 315 30.01 -4.08 14.43
CA SER A 315 30.10 -2.73 15.00
C SER A 315 30.36 -1.65 13.93
N ALA A 316 30.06 -1.92 12.66
CA ALA A 316 30.31 -0.95 11.60
C ALA A 316 29.53 0.36 11.84
N ASP A 317 30.26 1.45 12.00
CA ASP A 317 29.73 2.80 11.96
C ASP A 317 29.13 3.06 10.57
N TRP A 318 28.04 3.84 10.53
CA TRP A 318 27.42 4.24 9.27
C TRP A 318 26.77 5.61 9.39
N ILE A 319 26.71 6.32 8.26
CA ILE A 319 25.95 7.55 8.10
C ILE A 319 24.94 7.32 6.99
N PHE A 320 23.72 7.82 7.19
CA PHE A 320 22.61 7.77 6.23
C PHE A 320 21.93 9.14 6.15
N ASN A 321 21.74 9.64 4.94
CA ASN A 321 20.94 10.82 4.66
C ASN A 321 19.88 10.44 3.64
N THR A 322 18.66 10.93 3.85
CA THR A 322 17.58 10.81 2.88
C THR A 322 16.97 12.18 2.61
N ASP A 323 16.72 12.48 1.34
CA ASP A 323 16.01 13.66 0.88
C ASP A 323 14.94 13.22 -0.11
N ALA A 324 13.73 13.75 0.04
CA ALA A 324 12.66 13.55 -0.91
C ALA A 324 11.94 14.87 -1.15
N SER A 325 11.69 15.20 -2.40
CA SER A 325 10.95 16.41 -2.76
C SER A 325 10.12 16.18 -4.01
N GLY A 326 9.08 16.99 -4.20
CA GLY A 326 8.26 16.87 -5.39
C GLY A 326 7.06 17.80 -5.41
N SER A 327 6.38 17.78 -6.56
CA SER A 327 5.13 18.45 -6.84
C SER A 327 4.08 17.44 -7.32
N PHE A 328 2.85 17.57 -6.83
CA PHE A 328 1.67 16.86 -7.31
C PHE A 328 0.56 17.89 -7.51
N GLY A 329 0.49 18.50 -8.70
CA GLY A 329 -0.32 19.69 -8.91
C GLY A 329 0.13 20.83 -7.99
N ASP A 330 -0.83 21.40 -7.27
CA ASP A 330 -0.61 22.51 -6.34
C ASP A 330 0.10 22.08 -5.03
N LEU A 331 0.21 20.78 -4.76
CA LEU A 331 0.88 20.28 -3.55
C LEU A 331 2.38 20.13 -3.78
N LYS A 332 3.19 20.83 -2.99
CA LYS A 332 4.64 20.62 -2.91
C LYS A 332 5.01 19.96 -1.59
N TYR A 333 5.93 19.01 -1.64
CA TYR A 333 6.48 18.39 -0.43
C TYR A 333 8.01 18.45 -0.43
N LYS A 334 8.57 18.47 0.77
CA LYS A 334 10.00 18.30 1.02
C LYS A 334 10.18 17.55 2.34
N PHE A 335 10.96 16.49 2.30
CA PHE A 335 11.36 15.66 3.42
C PHE A 335 12.88 15.53 3.40
N ASN A 336 13.51 15.65 4.57
CA ASN A 336 14.94 15.44 4.70
C ASN A 336 15.22 14.93 6.11
N ALA A 337 15.97 13.84 6.20
CA ALA A 337 16.37 13.25 7.47
C ALA A 337 17.80 12.70 7.40
N ASP A 338 18.52 12.84 8.52
CA ASP A 338 19.83 12.27 8.76
C ASP A 338 19.71 11.18 9.82
N ALA A 339 20.51 10.12 9.67
CA ALA A 339 20.73 9.11 10.68
C ALA A 339 22.19 8.67 10.67
N LEU A 340 22.72 8.28 11.82
CA LEU A 340 24.02 7.63 11.91
C LEU A 340 24.06 6.64 13.07
N LYS A 341 24.97 5.67 12.98
CA LYS A 341 25.36 4.80 14.08
C LYS A 341 26.82 5.06 14.38
N LYS A 342 27.11 5.27 15.66
CA LYS A 342 28.46 5.33 16.19
C LYS A 342 28.58 4.35 17.34
N ASP A 343 29.49 3.39 17.22
CA ASP A 343 29.64 2.27 18.15
C ASP A 343 28.33 1.47 18.28
N LYS A 344 27.59 1.70 19.36
CA LYS A 344 26.32 1.03 19.68
C LYS A 344 25.12 1.96 19.76
N ASP A 345 25.36 3.26 19.65
CA ASP A 345 24.33 4.27 19.78
C ASP A 345 23.86 4.71 18.39
N TYR A 346 22.56 4.93 18.26
CA TYR A 346 21.95 5.47 17.04
C TYR A 346 21.61 6.94 17.23
N TYR A 347 21.71 7.69 16.16
CA TYR A 347 21.40 9.11 16.13
C TYR A 347 20.51 9.37 14.92
N PHE A 348 19.47 10.17 15.10
CA PHE A 348 18.62 10.60 13.98
C PHE A 348 18.23 12.08 14.13
N LYS A 349 18.00 12.74 13.01
CA LYS A 349 17.55 14.13 12.94
C LYS A 349 16.65 14.30 11.72
N ILE A 350 15.48 14.88 11.93
CA ILE A 350 14.58 15.22 10.83
C ILE A 350 14.79 16.70 10.53
N ASN A 351 15.36 17.04 9.38
CA ASN A 351 15.61 18.43 9.01
C ASN A 351 14.35 19.07 8.41
N ASN A 352 13.59 18.31 7.62
CA ASN A 352 12.36 18.78 7.01
C ASN A 352 11.31 17.67 6.92
N ILE A 353 10.05 18.02 7.20
CA ILE A 353 8.89 17.17 7.02
C ILE A 353 7.65 18.07 6.87
N PRO A 354 6.73 17.79 5.93
CA PRO A 354 5.50 18.59 5.78
C PRO A 354 4.70 18.58 7.08
N SER A 355 4.31 19.75 7.58
CA SER A 355 3.62 19.87 8.89
C SER A 355 2.26 19.16 8.93
N ILE A 356 1.63 18.95 7.78
CA ILE A 356 0.38 18.17 7.66
C ILE A 356 0.57 16.68 7.98
N LEU A 357 1.78 16.14 7.78
CA LEU A 357 2.08 14.72 7.98
C LEU A 357 2.54 14.40 9.40
N SER A 358 2.85 15.42 10.23
CA SER A 358 3.39 15.15 11.55
C SER A 358 3.17 16.30 12.54
N GLY A 359 2.25 16.13 13.50
CA GLY A 359 2.03 17.07 14.60
C GLY A 359 3.25 17.19 15.51
N TYR A 360 3.56 16.16 16.30
CA TYR A 360 4.64 16.21 17.29
C TYR A 360 6.06 16.11 16.70
N ILE A 361 6.27 15.26 15.68
CA ILE A 361 7.60 15.10 15.04
C ILE A 361 8.04 16.42 14.39
N GLY A 362 7.10 17.27 13.97
CA GLY A 362 7.39 18.61 13.46
C GLY A 362 8.10 19.51 14.47
N ALA A 363 7.88 19.34 15.78
CA ALA A 363 8.53 20.10 16.84
C ALA A 363 10.00 19.68 17.09
N LEU A 364 10.39 18.49 16.61
CA LEU A 364 11.74 17.94 16.75
C LEU A 364 12.65 18.28 15.56
N LYS A 365 12.17 19.10 14.62
CA LYS A 365 12.92 19.46 13.41
C LYS A 365 14.28 20.06 13.74
N GLY A 366 15.31 19.62 13.01
CA GLY A 366 16.68 20.10 13.15
C GLY A 366 17.41 19.63 14.41
N THR A 367 16.77 18.83 15.27
CA THR A 367 17.37 18.37 16.52
C THR A 367 17.83 16.92 16.39
N TRP A 368 19.08 16.65 16.78
CA TRP A 368 19.60 15.29 16.87
C TRP A 368 19.03 14.57 18.09
N ILE A 369 18.55 13.36 17.88
CA ILE A 369 18.04 12.47 18.93
C ILE A 369 18.96 11.26 19.01
N LYS A 370 19.47 11.01 20.21
CA LYS A 370 20.31 9.86 20.55
C LYS A 370 19.44 8.73 21.11
N ILE A 371 19.62 7.53 20.57
CA ILE A 371 19.02 6.28 21.03
C ILE A 371 20.17 5.38 21.53
N PRO A 372 20.36 5.30 22.87
CA PRO A 372 21.34 4.39 23.44
C PRO A 372 20.95 2.92 23.24
N GLU A 373 21.93 2.01 23.14
CA GLU A 373 21.70 0.54 23.06
C GLU A 373 20.75 0.03 24.17
N ALA A 374 20.84 0.61 25.37
CA ALA A 374 19.98 0.24 26.50
C ALA A 374 18.49 0.50 26.24
N SER A 375 18.16 1.58 25.50
CA SER A 375 16.78 2.00 25.21
C SER A 375 16.15 1.17 24.08
N THR A 376 16.92 0.32 23.39
CA THR A 376 16.44 -0.52 22.29
C THR A 376 15.99 -1.92 22.73
N LYS A 377 16.16 -2.28 24.01
CA LYS A 377 15.77 -3.61 24.53
C LYS A 377 14.28 -3.64 24.91
N LYS A 378 13.56 -4.67 24.45
CA LYS A 378 12.19 -4.95 24.93
C LYS A 378 12.24 -5.32 26.43
N PRO A 379 11.44 -4.69 27.31
CA PRO A 379 11.39 -5.08 28.72
C PRO A 379 10.93 -6.54 28.85
N ALA A 380 11.52 -7.26 29.79
CA ALA A 380 11.36 -8.71 29.94
C ALA A 380 9.99 -9.16 30.46
N ASP A 381 9.13 -8.25 30.95
CA ASP A 381 7.82 -8.59 31.52
C ASP A 381 6.68 -8.10 30.63
N THR A 382 5.96 -9.04 30.03
CA THR A 382 4.88 -8.82 29.06
C THR A 382 3.54 -8.44 29.70
N ARG A 383 3.49 -8.23 31.02
CA ARG A 383 2.24 -7.99 31.77
C ARG A 383 1.83 -6.53 31.93
N ASP A 384 2.67 -5.58 31.52
CA ASP A 384 2.40 -4.14 31.67
C ASP A 384 2.08 -3.44 30.32
N TYR A 385 1.22 -4.07 29.53
CA TYR A 385 0.84 -3.57 28.19
C TYR A 385 -0.04 -2.31 28.22
N SER A 386 -0.53 -1.90 29.40
CA SER A 386 -1.55 -0.84 29.55
C SER A 386 -1.03 0.50 30.08
N SER A 387 0.22 0.58 30.56
CA SER A 387 0.79 1.80 31.17
C SER A 387 1.81 2.55 30.29
N TYR A 388 2.20 2.00 29.15
CA TYR A 388 3.15 2.61 28.21
C TYR A 388 2.44 3.07 26.93
N SER A 389 2.12 4.37 26.85
CA SER A 389 1.66 4.97 25.60
C SER A 389 2.81 4.99 24.58
N TYR A 390 2.54 4.43 23.39
CA TYR A 390 3.48 4.33 22.27
C TYR A 390 3.70 5.71 21.63
N SER A 391 4.77 6.42 22.00
CA SER A 391 5.23 7.52 21.15
C SER A 391 5.83 6.93 19.87
N ALA A 392 5.53 7.50 18.69
CA ALA A 392 6.09 7.03 17.41
C ALA A 392 7.62 6.95 17.44
N VAL A 393 8.27 7.87 18.17
CA VAL A 393 9.72 7.92 18.37
C VAL A 393 10.25 6.70 19.15
N SER A 394 9.57 6.30 20.22
CA SER A 394 9.93 5.09 20.99
C SER A 394 9.71 3.78 20.22
N TYR A 395 8.75 3.77 19.29
CA TYR A 395 8.55 2.63 18.39
C TYR A 395 9.73 2.49 17.42
N PHE A 396 10.09 3.56 16.71
CA PHE A 396 11.24 3.53 15.79
C PHE A 396 12.54 3.10 16.49
N ALA A 397 12.80 3.60 17.70
CA ALA A 397 13.99 3.24 18.47
C ALA A 397 14.11 1.74 18.79
N ARG A 398 12.99 1.03 18.95
CA ARG A 398 12.96 -0.42 19.23
C ARG A 398 13.09 -1.27 17.98
N GLU A 399 12.66 -0.76 16.83
CA GLU A 399 12.69 -1.51 15.57
C GLU A 399 14.08 -1.49 14.89
N PHE A 400 14.93 -0.51 15.16
CA PHE A 400 16.27 -0.42 14.55
C PHE A 400 17.15 -1.68 14.75
N PRO A 401 17.30 -2.25 15.96
CA PRO A 401 18.05 -3.49 16.14
C PRO A 401 17.38 -4.71 15.51
N ASP A 402 16.04 -4.78 15.54
CA ASP A 402 15.29 -5.87 14.90
C ASP A 402 15.49 -5.81 13.37
N PHE A 403 15.51 -4.61 12.77
CA PHE A 403 15.86 -4.38 11.37
C PHE A 403 17.32 -4.76 11.05
N GLU A 404 18.29 -4.35 11.89
CA GLU A 404 19.71 -4.72 11.70
C GLU A 404 19.90 -6.24 11.80
N LYS A 405 19.25 -6.89 12.76
CA LYS A 405 19.29 -8.34 12.91
C LYS A 405 18.67 -9.03 11.69
N HIS A 406 17.49 -8.58 11.25
CA HIS A 406 16.83 -9.12 10.07
C HIS A 406 17.71 -8.96 8.81
N TYR A 407 18.31 -7.79 8.61
CA TYR A 407 19.27 -7.57 7.54
C TYR A 407 20.45 -8.55 7.60
N LYS A 408 21.06 -8.74 8.79
CA LYS A 408 22.18 -9.68 8.99
C LYS A 408 21.78 -11.13 8.70
N ASP A 409 20.62 -11.56 9.17
CA ASP A 409 20.10 -12.91 8.96
C ASP A 409 19.79 -13.17 7.47
N TYR A 410 19.22 -12.18 6.77
CA TYR A 410 18.87 -12.29 5.34
C TYR A 410 20.05 -12.10 4.38
N ARG A 411 21.15 -11.49 4.85
CA ARG A 411 22.33 -11.17 4.05
C ARG A 411 22.99 -12.39 3.41
N LYS A 412 23.18 -13.49 4.16
CA LYS A 412 23.81 -14.71 3.63
C LYS A 412 23.04 -15.23 2.42
N TYR A 413 21.72 -15.28 2.54
CA TYR A 413 20.81 -15.71 1.49
C TYR A 413 20.87 -14.82 0.26
N LEU A 414 20.89 -13.49 0.47
CA LEU A 414 21.01 -12.52 -0.62
C LEU A 414 22.32 -12.70 -1.40
N VAL A 415 23.46 -12.88 -0.71
CA VAL A 415 24.76 -13.11 -1.36
C VAL A 415 24.76 -14.40 -2.19
N THR A 416 24.22 -15.50 -1.65
CA THR A 416 24.08 -16.76 -2.39
C THR A 416 23.20 -16.60 -3.62
N LEU A 417 22.09 -15.85 -3.51
CA LEU A 417 21.20 -15.57 -4.61
C LEU A 417 21.88 -14.75 -5.70
N LEU A 418 22.62 -13.70 -5.35
CA LEU A 418 23.31 -12.82 -6.30
C LEU A 418 24.38 -13.57 -7.09
N LYS A 419 25.22 -14.35 -6.39
CA LYS A 419 26.22 -15.19 -7.04
C LYS A 419 25.57 -16.18 -8.00
N SER A 420 24.52 -16.87 -7.55
CA SER A 420 23.78 -17.82 -8.38
C SER A 420 23.16 -17.15 -9.60
N SER A 421 22.60 -15.95 -9.42
CA SER A 421 21.99 -15.17 -10.50
C SER A 421 23.03 -14.70 -11.51
N ALA A 422 24.19 -14.19 -11.05
CA ALA A 422 25.28 -13.76 -11.93
C ALA A 422 25.82 -14.91 -12.80
N GLU A 423 26.11 -16.06 -12.18
CA GLU A 423 26.58 -17.25 -12.88
C GLU A 423 25.56 -17.73 -13.94
N VAL A 424 24.28 -17.78 -13.58
CA VAL A 424 23.22 -18.19 -14.51
C VAL A 424 23.04 -17.16 -15.63
N ALA A 425 23.03 -15.86 -15.31
CA ALA A 425 22.87 -14.78 -16.28
C ALA A 425 23.98 -14.78 -17.33
N ASP A 426 25.23 -14.99 -16.92
CA ASP A 426 26.37 -15.12 -17.85
C ASP A 426 26.25 -16.39 -18.70
N SER A 427 25.86 -17.53 -18.10
CA SER A 427 25.72 -18.82 -18.81
C SER A 427 24.67 -18.79 -19.93
N VAL A 428 23.57 -18.06 -19.71
CA VAL A 428 22.49 -17.89 -20.69
C VAL A 428 22.66 -16.62 -21.55
N LYS A 429 23.76 -15.88 -21.34
CA LYS A 429 24.08 -14.62 -22.03
C LYS A 429 22.93 -13.61 -21.95
N LEU A 430 22.43 -13.36 -20.75
CA LEU A 430 21.25 -12.53 -20.49
C LEU A 430 21.36 -11.11 -21.07
N ILE A 431 22.56 -10.59 -21.25
CA ILE A 431 22.80 -9.24 -21.77
C ILE A 431 23.66 -9.23 -23.05
N SER A 432 23.61 -8.11 -23.74
CA SER A 432 24.58 -7.65 -24.75
C SER A 432 24.88 -6.17 -24.58
N PHE A 433 25.95 -5.71 -25.20
CA PHE A 433 26.26 -4.29 -25.29
C PHE A 433 25.53 -3.68 -26.50
N ALA A 434 24.84 -2.55 -26.27
CA ALA A 434 24.20 -1.80 -27.34
C ALA A 434 25.23 -1.23 -28.33
N GLU A 435 26.39 -0.84 -27.80
CA GLU A 435 27.53 -0.30 -28.51
C GLU A 435 28.82 -0.86 -27.88
N ASN A 436 29.94 -0.81 -28.61
CA ASN A 436 31.23 -1.15 -28.02
C ASN A 436 31.52 -0.24 -26.80
N PRO A 437 32.06 -0.79 -25.69
CA PRO A 437 32.41 0.00 -24.52
C PRO A 437 33.34 1.16 -24.90
N LYS A 438 33.07 2.35 -24.37
CA LYS A 438 33.78 3.58 -24.75
C LYS A 438 34.22 4.37 -23.52
N GLN A 439 35.34 5.07 -23.64
CA GLN A 439 35.79 6.01 -22.62
C GLN A 439 34.99 7.31 -22.75
N GLU A 440 34.44 7.80 -21.64
CA GLU A 440 33.85 9.14 -21.57
C GLU A 440 34.17 9.82 -20.25
N LYS A 441 34.15 11.15 -20.26
CA LYS A 441 34.42 11.95 -19.08
C LYS A 441 33.10 12.29 -18.38
N VAL A 442 32.88 11.74 -17.18
CA VAL A 442 31.69 11.98 -16.36
C VAL A 442 32.14 12.59 -15.04
N ASP A 443 31.57 13.74 -14.67
CA ASP A 443 31.88 14.44 -13.42
C ASP A 443 33.40 14.65 -13.19
N GLY A 444 34.15 14.88 -14.29
CA GLY A 444 35.60 15.10 -14.25
C GLY A 444 36.46 13.83 -14.32
N GLN A 445 35.88 12.64 -14.20
CA GLN A 445 36.58 11.36 -14.21
C GLN A 445 36.48 10.68 -15.58
N ASN A 446 37.56 10.03 -16.03
CA ASN A 446 37.53 9.19 -17.23
C ASN A 446 36.99 7.81 -16.84
N LEU A 447 35.82 7.46 -17.38
CA LEU A 447 35.12 6.23 -17.07
C LEU A 447 34.87 5.42 -18.35
N THR A 448 34.85 4.10 -18.20
CA THR A 448 34.42 3.18 -19.28
C THR A 448 32.92 2.99 -19.20
N ARG A 449 32.19 3.45 -20.21
CA ARG A 449 30.73 3.31 -20.34
C ARG A 449 30.35 1.99 -21.02
N TYR A 450 29.39 1.29 -20.42
CA TYR A 450 28.73 0.10 -20.94
C TYR A 450 27.24 0.39 -21.06
N ASP A 451 26.71 0.40 -22.28
CA ASP A 451 25.27 0.49 -22.54
C ASP A 451 24.71 -0.92 -22.74
N LEU A 452 23.76 -1.32 -21.91
CA LEU A 452 23.32 -2.69 -21.77
C LEU A 452 21.94 -2.92 -22.38
N ILE A 453 21.79 -4.06 -23.05
CA ILE A 453 20.53 -4.57 -23.60
C ILE A 453 20.27 -5.93 -22.96
N VAL A 454 19.08 -6.13 -22.41
CA VAL A 454 18.61 -7.45 -21.95
C VAL A 454 18.09 -8.23 -23.16
N LYS A 455 18.51 -9.50 -23.31
CA LYS A 455 18.06 -10.37 -24.40
C LYS A 455 16.77 -11.09 -24.02
N LYS A 456 15.69 -10.83 -24.75
CA LYS A 456 14.36 -11.39 -24.48
C LYS A 456 14.40 -12.91 -24.40
N GLU A 457 15.04 -13.53 -25.38
CA GLU A 457 15.19 -14.98 -25.54
C GLU A 457 15.96 -15.64 -24.39
N ALA A 458 16.74 -14.88 -23.63
CA ALA A 458 17.52 -15.37 -22.50
C ALA A 458 16.78 -15.29 -21.15
N ILE A 459 15.67 -14.55 -21.06
CA ILE A 459 14.94 -14.33 -19.79
C ILE A 459 14.28 -15.60 -19.27
N LEU A 460 13.57 -16.35 -20.12
CA LEU A 460 12.94 -17.60 -19.72
C LEU A 460 13.98 -18.70 -19.38
N PRO A 461 15.05 -18.91 -20.17
CA PRO A 461 16.17 -19.75 -19.77
C PRO A 461 16.82 -19.34 -18.43
N PHE A 462 17.07 -18.04 -18.23
CA PHE A 462 17.57 -17.50 -16.97
C PHE A 462 16.67 -17.88 -15.80
N TYR A 463 15.36 -17.61 -15.94
CA TYR A 463 14.36 -17.92 -14.92
C TYR A 463 14.36 -19.40 -14.57
N ASN A 464 14.26 -20.29 -15.56
CA ASN A 464 14.22 -21.74 -15.35
C ASN A 464 15.50 -22.26 -14.69
N ALA A 465 16.66 -21.82 -15.16
CA ALA A 465 17.95 -22.25 -14.60
C ALA A 465 18.15 -21.76 -13.15
N LEU A 466 17.75 -20.53 -12.84
CA LEU A 466 17.82 -19.99 -11.48
C LEU A 466 16.82 -20.69 -10.55
N SER A 467 15.62 -21.03 -11.05
CA SER A 467 14.61 -21.79 -10.33
C SER A 467 15.14 -23.16 -9.91
N LEU A 468 15.70 -23.92 -10.86
CA LEU A 468 16.33 -25.22 -10.59
C LEU A 468 17.47 -25.12 -9.57
N LYS A 469 18.31 -24.09 -9.70
CA LYS A 469 19.39 -23.85 -8.74
C LYS A 469 18.85 -23.56 -7.35
N ALA A 470 17.82 -22.73 -7.24
CA ALA A 470 17.18 -22.39 -5.97
C ALA A 470 16.48 -23.58 -5.29
N GLU A 471 16.01 -24.59 -6.05
CA GLU A 471 15.46 -25.82 -5.50
C GLU A 471 16.54 -26.76 -4.92
N SER A 472 17.73 -26.74 -5.52
CA SER A 472 18.87 -27.57 -5.13
C SER A 472 19.69 -27.01 -3.98
N ASP A 473 19.63 -25.69 -3.75
CA ASP A 473 20.45 -25.00 -2.75
C ASP A 473 19.69 -24.85 -1.42
N ASN A 474 20.26 -25.37 -0.32
CA ASN A 474 19.63 -25.35 1.00
C ASN A 474 19.40 -23.93 1.56
N ASP A 475 20.22 -22.95 1.18
CA ASP A 475 20.03 -21.55 1.59
C ASP A 475 18.88 -20.94 0.77
N LEU A 476 18.75 -21.26 -0.52
CA LEU A 476 17.74 -20.66 -1.40
C LEU A 476 16.37 -21.38 -1.38
N LYS A 477 16.34 -22.65 -0.96
CA LYS A 477 15.13 -23.48 -1.00
C LYS A 477 13.99 -22.96 -0.11
N ASN A 478 14.32 -22.26 0.97
CA ASN A 478 13.33 -21.71 1.91
C ASN A 478 12.94 -20.26 1.62
N LEU A 479 13.58 -19.59 0.66
CA LEU A 479 13.17 -18.26 0.24
C LEU A 479 11.93 -18.40 -0.67
N GLU A 480 10.85 -17.70 -0.31
CA GLU A 480 9.69 -17.44 -1.18
C GLU A 480 10.11 -16.47 -2.29
N LEU A 481 10.93 -16.96 -3.23
CA LEU A 481 11.42 -16.18 -4.35
C LEU A 481 10.42 -16.16 -5.50
N PHE A 482 10.49 -15.09 -6.31
CA PHE A 482 9.81 -15.04 -7.60
C PHE A 482 10.20 -16.21 -8.51
N VAL A 483 11.38 -16.82 -8.33
CA VAL A 483 11.87 -17.99 -9.10
C VAL A 483 11.17 -19.31 -8.77
N LYS A 484 10.12 -19.28 -7.94
CA LYS A 484 9.24 -20.44 -7.71
C LYS A 484 7.80 -20.14 -8.11
N ASP A 485 7.54 -18.96 -8.69
CA ASP A 485 6.21 -18.53 -9.05
C ASP A 485 5.84 -19.09 -10.43
N THR A 486 5.05 -20.16 -10.45
CA THR A 486 4.59 -20.79 -11.71
C THR A 486 3.79 -19.80 -12.55
N GLY A 487 3.02 -18.89 -11.93
CA GLY A 487 2.27 -17.86 -12.66
C GLY A 487 3.19 -16.83 -13.33
N PHE A 488 4.35 -16.53 -12.73
CA PHE A 488 5.34 -15.68 -13.39
C PHE A 488 5.99 -16.36 -14.59
N LYS A 489 6.27 -17.66 -14.50
CA LYS A 489 6.77 -18.44 -15.64
C LYS A 489 5.77 -18.43 -16.81
N GLU A 490 4.50 -18.72 -16.53
CA GLU A 490 3.42 -18.67 -17.52
C GLU A 490 3.31 -17.28 -18.16
N TYR A 491 3.47 -16.21 -17.37
CA TYR A 491 3.51 -14.86 -17.91
C TYR A 491 4.71 -14.64 -18.85
N LEU A 492 5.92 -15.08 -18.50
CA LEU A 492 7.10 -14.98 -19.38
C LEU A 492 6.92 -15.72 -20.71
N GLU A 493 6.09 -16.76 -20.74
CA GLU A 493 5.75 -17.53 -21.94
C GLU A 493 4.59 -16.89 -22.74
N SER A 494 3.92 -15.88 -22.19
CA SER A 494 2.71 -15.29 -22.78
C SER A 494 3.01 -14.27 -23.91
N PRO A 495 2.07 -14.08 -24.86
CA PRO A 495 2.15 -12.98 -25.83
C PRO A 495 2.19 -11.59 -25.18
N GLU A 496 1.51 -11.41 -24.05
CA GLU A 496 1.51 -10.15 -23.31
C GLU A 496 2.91 -9.74 -22.87
N PHE A 497 3.71 -10.68 -22.37
CA PHE A 497 5.10 -10.41 -22.00
C PHE A 497 5.92 -9.88 -23.19
N ASN A 498 5.72 -10.41 -24.40
CA ASN A 498 6.43 -9.92 -25.58
C ASN A 498 6.10 -8.45 -25.85
N GLU A 499 4.82 -8.07 -25.81
CA GLU A 499 4.39 -6.68 -26.03
C GLU A 499 4.97 -5.75 -24.96
N VAL A 500 4.92 -6.18 -23.69
CA VAL A 500 5.44 -5.41 -22.55
C VAL A 500 6.96 -5.25 -22.67
N PHE A 501 7.68 -6.33 -22.94
CA PHE A 501 9.12 -6.32 -23.06
C PHE A 501 9.60 -5.46 -24.23
N ASP A 502 8.97 -5.59 -25.40
CA ASP A 502 9.37 -4.84 -26.60
C ASP A 502 9.17 -3.33 -26.39
N TYR A 503 8.07 -2.93 -25.74
CA TYR A 503 7.84 -1.53 -25.37
C TYR A 503 8.89 -1.00 -24.39
N PHE A 504 9.17 -1.73 -23.29
CA PHE A 504 10.14 -1.28 -22.30
C PHE A 504 11.56 -1.28 -22.86
N THR A 505 11.93 -2.25 -23.68
CA THR A 505 13.25 -2.28 -24.34
C THR A 505 13.44 -1.07 -25.24
N ALA A 506 12.39 -0.61 -25.94
CA ALA A 506 12.45 0.59 -26.77
C ALA A 506 12.47 1.90 -25.96
N ASN A 507 12.12 1.87 -24.67
CA ASN A 507 11.95 3.05 -23.84
C ASN A 507 12.81 3.08 -22.57
N THR A 508 13.64 2.06 -22.36
CA THR A 508 14.55 1.96 -21.22
C THR A 508 16.00 1.98 -21.71
N LYS A 509 16.85 2.75 -21.03
CA LYS A 509 18.30 2.72 -21.20
C LYS A 509 18.94 2.36 -19.87
N PHE A 510 19.72 1.29 -19.86
CA PHE A 510 20.49 0.88 -18.71
C PHE A 510 21.98 1.02 -19.01
N THR A 511 22.69 1.80 -18.20
CA THR A 511 24.09 2.14 -18.41
C THR A 511 24.89 1.94 -17.13
N ILE A 512 26.07 1.36 -17.27
CA ILE A 512 27.06 1.21 -16.19
C ILE A 512 28.34 1.92 -16.58
N TRP A 513 28.97 2.60 -15.64
CA TRP A 513 30.29 3.19 -15.80
C TRP A 513 31.26 2.60 -14.80
N MET A 514 32.43 2.23 -15.32
CA MET A 514 33.51 1.63 -14.56
C MET A 514 34.70 2.58 -14.51
N ASP A 515 35.39 2.65 -13.38
CA ASP A 515 36.66 3.36 -13.28
C ASP A 515 37.82 2.57 -13.92
N ALA A 516 39.02 3.14 -13.92
CA ALA A 516 40.22 2.50 -14.46
C ALA A 516 40.66 1.25 -13.66
N SER A 517 40.21 1.10 -12.43
CA SER A 517 40.48 -0.06 -11.57
C SER A 517 39.48 -1.20 -11.81
N GLY A 518 38.42 -0.95 -12.60
CA GLY A 518 37.38 -1.91 -12.88
C GLY A 518 36.27 -1.96 -11.82
N TYR A 519 36.11 -0.91 -11.00
CA TYR A 519 34.97 -0.78 -10.08
C TYR A 519 33.79 -0.08 -10.77
N PRO A 520 32.55 -0.56 -10.58
CA PRO A 520 31.37 0.20 -11.00
C PRO A 520 31.24 1.43 -10.12
N VAL A 521 31.35 2.62 -10.70
CA VAL A 521 31.23 3.89 -9.96
C VAL A 521 29.91 4.60 -10.22
N LEU A 522 29.23 4.25 -11.31
CA LEU A 522 27.93 4.80 -11.63
C LEU A 522 27.07 3.75 -12.35
N LEU A 523 25.83 3.61 -11.90
CA LEU A 523 24.76 2.85 -12.52
C LEU A 523 23.62 3.82 -12.83
N GLN A 524 23.03 3.75 -14.01
CA GLN A 524 21.86 4.56 -14.34
C GLN A 524 20.85 3.75 -15.15
N GLU A 525 19.59 3.83 -14.74
CA GLU A 525 18.45 3.37 -15.52
C GLU A 525 17.58 4.59 -15.84
N LYS A 526 17.37 4.87 -17.13
CA LYS A 526 16.39 5.85 -17.60
C LYS A 526 15.25 5.11 -18.27
N LEU A 527 14.04 5.25 -17.73
CA LEU A 527 12.80 4.72 -18.26
C LEU A 527 11.91 5.86 -18.75
N ARG A 528 11.45 5.77 -19.99
CA ARG A 528 10.45 6.63 -20.58
C ARG A 528 9.09 5.92 -20.60
N ILE A 529 8.04 6.54 -20.09
CA ILE A 529 6.67 6.05 -20.23
C ILE A 529 5.88 7.05 -21.05
N VAL A 530 5.29 6.60 -22.16
CA VAL A 530 4.52 7.42 -23.08
C VAL A 530 3.06 7.01 -22.99
N PRO A 531 2.21 7.72 -22.22
CA PRO A 531 0.80 7.37 -22.05
C PRO A 531 0.04 7.40 -23.39
N PRO A 532 -1.01 6.57 -23.55
CA PRO A 532 -1.91 6.68 -24.69
C PRO A 532 -2.64 8.01 -24.67
N ASP A 533 -3.00 8.54 -25.85
CA ASP A 533 -3.71 9.82 -25.96
C ASP A 533 -5.10 9.80 -25.31
N THR A 534 -5.62 8.62 -24.95
CA THR A 534 -6.83 8.47 -24.12
C THR A 534 -6.63 8.92 -22.67
N ALA A 535 -5.39 9.07 -22.20
CA ALA A 535 -5.05 9.74 -20.95
C ALA A 535 -5.03 11.25 -21.17
N VAL A 536 -6.21 11.86 -21.28
CA VAL A 536 -6.41 13.27 -21.72
C VAL A 536 -5.53 14.26 -20.94
N GLY A 537 -5.38 14.09 -19.63
CA GLY A 537 -4.53 14.96 -18.80
C GLY A 537 -3.03 14.88 -19.10
N LEU A 538 -2.58 13.81 -19.74
CA LEU A 538 -1.19 13.58 -20.15
C LEU A 538 -1.03 13.55 -21.68
N LYS A 539 -2.02 14.09 -22.40
CA LYS A 539 -1.92 14.25 -23.85
C LYS A 539 -0.66 15.07 -24.18
N ASP A 540 0.11 14.61 -25.15
CA ASP A 540 1.38 15.22 -25.60
C ASP A 540 2.48 15.27 -24.52
N LYS A 541 2.34 14.48 -23.45
CA LYS A 541 3.33 14.33 -22.38
C LYS A 541 3.91 12.92 -22.35
N GLN A 542 5.03 12.79 -21.65
CA GLN A 542 5.66 11.53 -21.25
C GLN A 542 6.12 11.64 -19.80
N ILE A 543 6.41 10.50 -19.19
CA ILE A 543 6.98 10.41 -17.85
C ILE A 543 8.38 9.84 -17.97
N ASP A 544 9.35 10.63 -17.49
CA ASP A 544 10.75 10.22 -17.40
C ASP A 544 11.02 9.77 -15.96
N ILE A 545 11.41 8.51 -15.80
CA ILE A 545 11.87 7.93 -14.54
C ILE A 545 13.36 7.68 -14.66
N ILE A 546 14.15 8.18 -13.71
CA ILE A 546 15.61 7.99 -13.69
C ILE A 546 16.02 7.46 -12.34
N PHE A 547 16.65 6.29 -12.33
CA PHE A 547 17.36 5.75 -11.18
C PHE A 547 18.86 5.92 -11.41
N LYS A 548 19.60 6.43 -10.42
CA LYS A 548 21.05 6.59 -10.45
C LYS A 548 21.64 6.01 -9.17
N LEU A 549 22.62 5.12 -9.26
CA LEU A 549 23.43 4.69 -8.12
C LEU A 549 24.88 5.10 -8.38
N THR A 550 25.45 5.90 -7.49
CA THR A 550 26.85 6.34 -7.58
C THR A 550 27.64 5.76 -6.42
N LEU A 551 28.79 5.15 -6.71
CA LEU A 551 29.77 4.72 -5.72
C LEU A 551 30.98 5.65 -5.78
N SER A 552 31.36 6.17 -4.62
CA SER A 552 32.47 7.11 -4.46
C SER A 552 33.23 6.80 -3.17
N GLU A 553 34.38 7.43 -2.96
CA GLU A 553 35.20 7.25 -1.76
C GLU A 553 35.50 5.75 -1.48
N ILE A 554 35.70 4.97 -2.56
CA ILE A 554 35.93 3.52 -2.48
C ILE A 554 37.24 3.25 -1.73
N ASN A 555 37.17 2.38 -0.72
CA ASN A 555 38.27 1.97 0.15
C ASN A 555 38.93 3.12 0.91
N GLN A 556 38.21 4.22 1.12
CA GLN A 556 38.62 5.33 1.99
C GLN A 556 38.10 5.15 3.43
N ALA A 557 38.81 5.71 4.41
CA ALA A 557 38.41 5.61 5.81
C ALA A 557 37.11 6.39 6.08
N LEU A 558 36.21 5.80 6.89
CA LEU A 558 34.98 6.45 7.31
C LEU A 558 35.23 7.29 8.58
N ASN A 559 34.92 8.57 8.54
CA ASN A 559 34.91 9.43 9.73
C ASN A 559 33.47 9.74 10.15
N VAL A 560 32.95 9.02 11.15
CA VAL A 560 31.66 9.32 11.78
C VAL A 560 31.89 10.07 13.09
N GLU A 561 31.45 11.33 13.11
CA GLU A 561 31.47 12.18 14.29
C GLU A 561 30.13 12.13 15.04
N VAL A 562 30.20 12.05 16.38
CA VAL A 562 29.00 12.11 17.23
C VAL A 562 28.41 13.52 17.16
N PRO A 563 27.12 13.66 16.83
CA PRO A 563 26.49 14.98 16.80
C PRO A 563 26.49 15.65 18.18
N ALA A 564 26.97 16.89 18.26
CA ALA A 564 26.88 17.69 19.47
C ALA A 564 25.42 18.07 19.78
N GLY A 565 25.07 18.12 21.06
CA GLY A 565 23.73 18.54 21.51
C GLY A 565 22.61 17.52 21.24
N ALA A 566 22.94 16.26 20.96
CA ALA A 566 21.94 15.22 20.78
C ALA A 566 21.12 14.96 22.06
N ARG A 567 19.80 14.96 21.95
CA ARG A 567 18.86 14.73 23.07
C ARG A 567 18.55 13.25 23.21
N LEU A 568 18.40 12.72 24.42
CA LEU A 568 18.06 11.31 24.60
C LEU A 568 16.62 11.03 24.17
N VAL A 569 16.43 9.89 23.50
CA VAL A 569 15.12 9.44 23.02
C VAL A 569 14.08 9.35 24.14
N ASP A 570 14.51 8.94 25.34
CA ASP A 570 13.62 8.81 26.50
C ASP A 570 13.14 10.17 27.02
N ASP A 571 13.96 11.22 26.93
CA ASP A 571 13.58 12.57 27.32
C ASP A 571 12.61 13.18 26.31
N VAL A 572 12.86 12.95 25.02
CA VAL A 572 11.95 13.34 23.94
C VAL A 572 10.61 12.60 24.03
N ALA A 573 10.62 11.32 24.41
CA ALA A 573 9.41 10.53 24.62
C ALA A 573 8.62 11.03 25.84
N LYS A 574 9.30 11.36 26.95
CA LYS A 574 8.67 11.98 28.13
C LYS A 574 8.06 13.33 27.79
N GLU A 575 8.74 14.19 27.03
CA GLU A 575 8.19 15.46 26.57
C GLU A 575 7.03 15.27 25.58
N SER A 576 7.06 14.24 24.73
CA SER A 576 5.93 13.88 23.86
C SER A 576 4.72 13.57 24.71
N LYS A 577 4.92 12.71 25.71
CA LYS A 577 3.87 12.33 26.65
C LYS A 577 3.39 13.52 27.46
N GLN A 578 4.28 14.36 27.96
CA GLN A 578 3.90 15.58 28.67
C GLN A 578 3.14 16.52 27.76
N ASN A 579 3.52 16.66 26.48
CA ASN A 579 2.76 17.47 25.53
C ASN A 579 1.42 16.84 25.18
N GLU A 580 1.31 15.50 25.07
CA GLU A 580 0.05 14.77 24.92
C GLU A 580 -0.85 14.94 26.17
N ASP A 581 -0.25 14.92 27.37
CA ASP A 581 -0.92 15.07 28.67
C ASP A 581 -1.25 16.55 29.01
N TYR A 582 -0.48 17.53 28.50
CA TYR A 582 -0.70 18.99 28.63
C TYR A 582 -1.52 19.58 27.48
N THR A 583 -1.66 18.88 26.35
CA THR A 583 -2.60 19.29 25.33
C THR A 583 -4.00 19.14 25.88
N TYR A 584 -4.59 20.28 26.25
CA TYR A 584 -5.92 20.67 25.74
C TYR A 584 -6.25 19.80 24.55
N ASP A 585 -7.07 18.76 24.73
CA ASP A 585 -7.33 17.73 23.73
C ASP A 585 -7.94 18.39 22.49
N PRO A 586 -7.13 18.72 21.45
CA PRO A 586 -7.62 19.45 20.31
C PRO A 586 -8.55 18.55 19.51
N SER A 587 -8.40 17.22 19.64
CA SER A 587 -9.23 16.22 18.99
C SER A 587 -10.60 16.11 19.66
N GLY A 588 -10.69 16.16 20.99
CA GLY A 588 -11.93 16.21 21.75
C GLY A 588 -12.64 17.55 21.63
N ALA A 589 -11.92 18.67 21.76
CA ALA A 589 -12.52 19.99 21.54
C ALA A 589 -12.97 20.19 20.08
N ALA A 590 -12.19 19.76 19.08
CA ALA A 590 -12.60 19.79 17.67
C ALA A 590 -13.73 18.80 17.39
N MET A 591 -13.74 17.61 17.99
CA MET A 591 -14.84 16.65 17.89
C MET A 591 -16.12 17.21 18.51
N ILE A 592 -16.06 17.83 19.69
CA ILE A 592 -17.19 18.51 20.33
C ILE A 592 -17.72 19.61 19.41
N LYS A 593 -16.83 20.46 18.85
CA LYS A 593 -17.19 21.52 17.89
C LYS A 593 -17.84 20.96 16.61
N GLN A 594 -17.23 19.94 16.01
CA GLN A 594 -17.71 19.30 14.78
C GLN A 594 -19.07 18.65 15.00
N LYS A 595 -19.22 17.84 16.05
CA LYS A 595 -20.46 17.12 16.36
C LYS A 595 -21.58 18.07 16.78
N LEU A 596 -21.31 19.14 17.53
CA LEU A 596 -22.32 20.18 17.80
C LEU A 596 -22.71 20.93 16.52
N SER A 597 -21.79 21.13 15.57
CA SER A 597 -22.12 21.68 14.25
C SER A 597 -23.01 20.72 13.43
N SER A 598 -22.79 19.41 13.52
CA SER A 598 -23.67 18.41 12.92
C SER A 598 -25.07 18.41 13.55
N ILE A 599 -25.18 18.50 14.88
CA ILE A 599 -26.48 18.64 15.55
C ILE A 599 -27.19 19.92 15.09
N ARG A 600 -26.46 21.03 14.88
CA ARG A 600 -27.03 22.25 14.32
C ARG A 600 -27.65 22.00 12.94
N ALA A 601 -26.91 21.34 12.03
CA ALA A 601 -27.41 21.01 10.70
C ALA A 601 -28.63 20.06 10.74
N GLU A 602 -28.63 19.06 11.63
CA GLU A 602 -29.78 18.16 11.83
C GLU A 602 -31.00 18.90 12.41
N ALA A 603 -30.77 19.81 13.36
CA ALA A 603 -31.82 20.63 13.96
C ALA A 603 -32.46 21.59 12.95
N GLU A 604 -31.71 22.14 11.99
CA GLU A 604 -32.26 22.95 10.88
C GLU A 604 -33.21 22.14 9.98
N ILE A 605 -32.94 20.84 9.78
CA ILE A 605 -33.84 19.95 9.01
C ILE A 605 -35.14 19.72 9.78
N LEU A 606 -35.05 19.55 11.10
CA LEU A 606 -36.23 19.42 11.98
C LEU A 606 -37.03 20.72 12.09
N TYR A 607 -36.38 21.87 11.90
CA TYR A 607 -36.96 23.22 11.96
C TYR A 607 -37.83 23.61 10.75
N ASN A 608 -37.90 22.76 9.71
CA ASN A 608 -38.65 23.09 8.50
C ASN A 608 -40.17 22.97 8.70
N LYS A 609 -40.83 24.13 8.84
CA LYS A 609 -42.29 24.40 9.03
C LYS A 609 -43.29 23.67 8.12
N SER A 610 -42.85 22.87 7.14
CA SER A 610 -43.67 22.44 6.01
C SER A 610 -44.28 21.04 6.15
N SER A 611 -43.95 20.27 7.19
CA SER A 611 -44.47 18.90 7.34
C SER A 611 -44.99 18.61 8.76
N ARG A 612 -46.19 18.04 8.88
CA ARG A 612 -46.76 17.55 10.15
C ARG A 612 -46.02 16.32 10.72
N ASN A 613 -44.88 15.96 10.13
CA ASN A 613 -44.03 14.82 10.48
C ASN A 613 -42.63 15.28 10.96
N THR A 614 -42.47 16.53 11.40
CA THR A 614 -41.21 16.97 12.04
C THR A 614 -41.12 16.37 13.43
N TYR A 615 -40.10 15.55 13.65
CA TYR A 615 -39.81 15.01 14.97
C TYR A 615 -39.28 16.11 15.89
N GLY A 616 -39.73 16.15 17.16
CA GLY A 616 -39.23 17.10 18.16
C GLY A 616 -39.97 18.45 18.26
N TYR A 617 -41.30 18.43 18.25
CA TYR A 617 -42.17 19.60 18.23
C TYR A 617 -42.47 20.23 19.61
N ARG A 618 -42.06 19.58 20.72
CA ARG A 618 -42.25 20.12 22.07
C ARG A 618 -41.03 20.87 22.61
N PRO A 619 -41.24 21.95 23.39
CA PRO A 619 -40.17 22.63 24.12
C PRO A 619 -39.46 21.72 25.11
N PHE A 620 -38.21 22.07 25.42
CA PHE A 620 -37.39 21.42 26.43
C PHE A 620 -36.87 22.48 27.40
N LEU A 621 -37.20 22.35 28.68
CA LEU A 621 -36.74 23.27 29.72
C LEU A 621 -35.22 23.21 29.85
N LEU A 622 -34.60 24.38 30.07
CA LEU A 622 -33.16 24.48 30.26
C LEU A 622 -32.68 23.54 31.36
N GLY A 623 -31.74 22.66 31.03
CA GLY A 623 -31.13 21.75 31.98
C GLY A 623 -30.29 20.66 31.32
N PRO A 624 -29.84 19.66 32.08
CA PRO A 624 -29.15 18.49 31.54
C PRO A 624 -29.96 17.86 30.41
N CYS A 625 -29.31 17.56 29.28
CA CYS A 625 -29.98 16.96 28.14
C CYS A 625 -30.61 15.60 28.53
N LYS A 626 -31.87 15.38 28.15
CA LYS A 626 -32.61 14.13 28.42
C LYS A 626 -33.33 13.66 27.17
N ASN A 627 -33.39 12.34 26.98
CA ASN A 627 -34.17 11.72 25.92
C ASN A 627 -35.66 11.80 26.29
N THR A 628 -36.24 12.97 26.08
CA THR A 628 -37.63 13.26 26.40
C THR A 628 -38.46 13.14 25.14
N ALA A 629 -39.38 12.16 25.12
CA ALA A 629 -40.23 11.89 23.97
C ALA A 629 -40.89 13.17 23.44
N SER A 630 -40.99 13.28 22.11
CA SER A 630 -41.56 14.43 21.39
C SER A 630 -40.75 15.74 21.45
N THR A 631 -39.54 15.74 22.02
CA THR A 631 -38.57 16.85 21.91
C THR A 631 -37.48 16.51 20.90
N MET A 632 -36.80 17.51 20.33
CA MET A 632 -35.70 17.28 19.38
C MET A 632 -34.56 16.45 19.98
N PHE A 633 -34.42 16.40 21.31
CA PHE A 633 -33.40 15.63 22.01
C PHE A 633 -33.73 14.14 22.13
N ALA A 634 -34.94 13.70 21.73
CA ALA A 634 -35.27 12.28 21.61
C ALA A 634 -34.87 11.67 20.25
N GLU A 635 -34.45 12.50 19.28
CA GLU A 635 -34.04 12.01 17.98
C GLU A 635 -32.81 11.13 18.05
N ALA A 636 -32.86 9.96 17.42
CA ALA A 636 -31.83 8.93 17.56
C ALA A 636 -30.43 9.44 17.18
N ASN A 637 -30.32 10.25 16.13
CA ASN A 637 -29.05 10.81 15.67
C ASN A 637 -28.55 11.93 16.60
N ILE A 638 -29.42 12.84 17.04
CA ILE A 638 -29.07 13.91 18.00
C ILE A 638 -28.66 13.29 19.34
N TRP A 639 -29.43 12.33 19.86
CA TRP A 639 -29.16 11.66 21.12
C TRP A 639 -27.86 10.85 21.09
N LYS A 640 -27.62 10.11 20.00
CA LYS A 640 -26.35 9.40 19.77
C LYS A 640 -25.18 10.37 19.72
N THR A 641 -25.32 11.47 18.98
CA THR A 641 -24.27 12.48 18.84
C THR A 641 -23.97 13.17 20.17
N LEU A 642 -24.98 13.48 20.98
CA LEU A 642 -24.80 13.95 22.35
C LEU A 642 -24.05 12.92 23.21
N GLY A 643 -24.34 11.63 23.06
CA GLY A 643 -23.61 10.54 23.72
C GLY A 643 -22.14 10.51 23.31
N ASP A 644 -21.84 10.63 22.03
CA ASP A 644 -20.47 10.65 21.54
C ASP A 644 -19.67 11.87 22.05
N ILE A 645 -20.30 13.04 22.13
CA ILE A 645 -19.68 14.29 22.64
C ILE A 645 -19.36 14.19 24.14
N THR A 646 -20.14 13.40 24.88
CA THR A 646 -20.12 13.35 26.36
C THR A 646 -19.57 12.03 26.93
N GLY A 647 -18.89 11.22 26.11
CA GLY A 647 -18.30 9.95 26.56
C GLY A 647 -19.33 8.90 26.99
N GLY A 648 -20.50 8.90 26.33
CA GLY A 648 -21.60 7.97 26.61
C GLY A 648 -22.63 8.47 27.62
N ASN A 649 -22.48 9.69 28.16
CA ASN A 649 -23.43 10.27 29.11
C ASN A 649 -23.98 11.64 28.65
N PRO A 650 -25.01 11.65 27.77
CA PRO A 650 -25.63 12.87 27.23
C PRO A 650 -26.05 13.91 28.28
N SER A 651 -26.31 13.49 29.52
CA SER A 651 -26.71 14.39 30.63
C SER A 651 -25.59 15.34 31.07
N LEU A 652 -24.35 15.13 30.61
CA LEU A 652 -23.24 16.08 30.81
C LEU A 652 -23.35 17.31 29.90
N ALA A 653 -24.13 17.24 28.82
CA ALA A 653 -24.49 18.40 28.02
C ALA A 653 -25.71 19.13 28.63
N THR A 654 -25.84 20.42 28.33
CA THR A 654 -26.99 21.25 28.71
C THR A 654 -27.77 21.63 27.47
N CYS A 655 -29.08 21.42 27.51
CA CYS A 655 -29.99 21.59 26.39
C CYS A 655 -31.14 22.52 26.78
N VAL A 656 -31.64 23.27 25.82
CA VAL A 656 -32.89 24.05 25.92
C VAL A 656 -33.52 24.15 24.53
N ALA A 657 -34.84 24.08 24.47
CA ALA A 657 -35.63 24.36 23.28
C ALA A 657 -36.88 25.13 23.69
N THR A 658 -37.17 26.27 23.07
CA THR A 658 -38.37 27.07 23.38
C THR A 658 -39.31 27.13 22.19
N GLY A 659 -40.61 27.30 22.46
CA GLY A 659 -41.65 27.27 21.43
C GLY A 659 -43.03 26.99 22.03
N THR A 660 -43.98 26.68 21.16
CA THR A 660 -45.31 26.17 21.57
C THR A 660 -45.31 24.65 21.60
N ALA A 661 -46.36 24.03 22.15
CA ALA A 661 -46.49 22.59 22.25
C ALA A 661 -46.41 21.83 20.91
N ASP A 662 -46.52 22.55 19.79
CA ASP A 662 -46.54 22.06 18.41
C ASP A 662 -45.46 22.70 17.52
N ASN A 663 -44.57 23.54 18.08
CA ASN A 663 -43.57 24.25 17.29
C ASN A 663 -42.41 24.75 18.14
N VAL A 664 -41.23 24.15 17.98
CA VAL A 664 -39.97 24.66 18.54
C VAL A 664 -39.48 25.84 17.68
N GLN A 665 -39.32 27.01 18.29
CA GLN A 665 -38.90 28.25 17.65
C GLN A 665 -37.42 28.57 17.85
N SER A 666 -36.79 27.99 18.87
CA SER A 666 -35.36 28.17 19.10
C SER A 666 -34.80 27.04 19.96
N TYR A 667 -33.50 26.82 19.86
CA TYR A 667 -32.77 25.85 20.68
C TYR A 667 -31.35 26.33 20.96
N ALA A 668 -30.77 25.81 22.03
CA ALA A 668 -29.35 25.94 22.32
C ALA A 668 -28.84 24.69 23.05
N ILE A 669 -27.58 24.34 22.76
CA ILE A 669 -26.91 23.15 23.31
C ILE A 669 -25.48 23.53 23.68
N SER A 670 -25.06 23.21 24.90
CA SER A 670 -23.66 23.31 25.29
C SER A 670 -23.11 21.98 25.80
N ALA A 671 -21.87 21.66 25.46
CA ALA A 671 -21.15 20.52 26.01
C ALA A 671 -19.80 20.95 26.61
N PRO A 672 -19.41 20.40 27.78
CA PRO A 672 -18.17 20.76 28.45
C PRO A 672 -16.94 20.38 27.61
N LEU A 673 -15.94 21.25 27.56
CA LEU A 673 -14.67 20.98 26.88
C LEU A 673 -13.76 20.12 27.76
N SER A 674 -13.03 19.16 27.16
CA SER A 674 -11.99 18.38 27.85
C SER A 674 -10.85 19.31 28.30
N GLY A 675 -10.45 19.22 29.58
CA GLY A 675 -9.40 20.06 30.17
C GLY A 675 -9.86 21.07 31.23
N GLY A 676 -11.17 21.20 31.49
CA GLY A 676 -11.67 21.93 32.68
C GLY A 676 -13.19 22.11 32.70
N LYS A 677 -13.83 21.82 33.83
CA LYS A 677 -15.29 22.03 34.06
C LYS A 677 -15.75 23.50 33.96
N ALA A 678 -14.83 24.42 33.69
CA ALA A 678 -15.06 25.86 33.64
C ALA A 678 -15.54 26.38 32.27
N TYR A 679 -15.44 25.58 31.19
CA TYR A 679 -15.82 26.02 29.84
C TYR A 679 -16.60 24.96 29.06
N SER A 680 -17.55 25.41 28.25
CA SER A 680 -18.30 24.58 27.31
C SER A 680 -18.24 25.16 25.89
N TRP A 681 -18.39 24.32 24.87
CA TRP A 681 -18.73 24.79 23.53
C TRP A 681 -20.23 24.81 23.38
N CYS A 682 -20.78 25.89 22.83
CA CYS A 682 -22.20 26.11 22.67
C CYS A 682 -22.57 26.37 21.21
N VAL A 683 -23.69 25.80 20.77
CA VAL A 683 -24.38 26.13 19.51
C VAL A 683 -25.83 26.53 19.77
N ASP A 684 -26.37 27.46 18.99
CA ASP A 684 -27.77 27.87 19.06
C ASP A 684 -28.43 28.02 17.68
N SER A 685 -29.76 28.14 17.68
CA SER A 685 -30.61 28.31 16.50
C SER A 685 -30.45 29.66 15.78
N MET A 686 -29.65 30.58 16.32
CA MET A 686 -29.27 31.82 15.62
C MET A 686 -27.98 31.65 14.80
N GLY A 687 -27.41 30.44 14.80
CA GLY A 687 -26.17 30.11 14.11
C GLY A 687 -24.92 30.41 14.92
N THR A 688 -25.04 30.82 16.19
CA THR A 688 -23.89 31.05 17.05
C THR A 688 -23.18 29.74 17.33
N SER A 689 -21.84 29.74 17.26
CA SER A 689 -21.00 28.61 17.64
C SER A 689 -19.76 29.15 18.34
N LYS A 690 -19.71 29.08 19.67
CA LYS A 690 -18.63 29.68 20.45
C LYS A 690 -18.40 28.98 21.79
N GLN A 691 -17.27 29.28 22.41
CA GLN A 691 -16.97 28.89 23.78
C GLN A 691 -17.72 29.80 24.78
N ILE A 692 -18.27 29.21 25.83
CA ILE A 692 -18.91 29.89 26.96
C ILE A 692 -18.28 29.44 28.28
N VAL A 693 -18.45 30.26 29.33
CA VAL A 693 -17.98 29.94 30.69
C VAL A 693 -19.06 29.14 31.42
N GLY A 694 -18.74 27.91 31.83
CA GLY A 694 -19.66 26.98 32.48
C GLY A 694 -20.65 26.34 31.50
N ALA A 695 -21.80 25.90 32.04
CA ALA A 695 -22.91 25.36 31.26
C ALA A 695 -23.78 26.47 30.67
N LEU A 696 -24.57 26.14 29.63
CA LEU A 696 -25.58 27.01 29.05
C LEU A 696 -26.57 27.54 30.11
N LYS A 697 -26.88 28.84 30.05
CA LYS A 697 -27.78 29.52 31.01
C LYS A 697 -29.06 30.07 30.40
N ASP A 698 -29.18 30.06 29.08
CA ASP A 698 -30.28 30.67 28.33
C ASP A 698 -30.45 30.00 26.96
N ILE A 699 -31.45 30.40 26.19
CA ILE A 699 -31.73 29.95 24.81
C ILE A 699 -30.73 30.47 23.76
N THR A 700 -29.69 31.19 24.20
CA THR A 700 -28.61 31.71 23.36
C THR A 700 -27.26 31.39 23.98
N CYS A 701 -26.25 31.18 23.14
CA CYS A 701 -24.88 30.96 23.61
C CYS A 701 -24.30 32.25 24.18
N LYS A 702 -24.38 32.44 25.51
CA LYS A 702 -23.85 33.60 26.24
C LYS A 702 -22.87 33.18 27.32
#